data_AF-A0A1M7JFS9-F1
#
_entry.id   AF-A0A1M7JFS9-F1
#
_cell.length_a   1.000
_cell.length_b   1.000
_cell.length_c   1.000
_cell.angle_alpha   90.00
_cell.angle_beta   90.00
_cell.angle_gamma   90.00
#
_symmetry.space_group_name_H-M   'P 1'
#
loop_
_entity.id
_entity.type
_entity.pdbx_description
1 polymer ?
#
loop_
_entity_poly.entity_id
_entity_poly.type
_entity_poly.pdbx_seq_one_letter_code
_entity_poly.pdbx_strand_id
1 'polypeptide(L)'
;MRKFILSVSLMLFTLGFVFSQSNHPITQSVPDVPSIKPGDKKITFPASPDGCHLILKGSDYTPVIDSTGRIVKPLVATKVNLYFQLISNNNDTVKYDVSKQITVPGRFIDKGINPQPFVIPSLREWHGGAGDVSLTRSSRIVVNAHTQALQKVAGILQKELKEQSGFILKILTGKPQKGDIYLTLQEKDTAIGEEGYYFEVKNFITISALKYQGLFWGTRTLLQLLEQKKAIPCGIARDYPEFKVRGFVLDDGRKFFTLQFLRDYVKFMSYYKMNDFQIHLSDNGFKKYFNNSWDSTYSAFRLENATYPGLTAKGGFYTKKEFIALQQLADDYAVRIIPEIDVPAHALAFTKAVPEIGSKLYGMDHLDLHNPLTYTVIENVFKEYISGDHPVFRGKEVHIGTDEYAKKDAEAFRAFTDHFIKYVQGFGKDVRLWGALTHAQGTTPVTVKNVTMNTWYNGYANPVEMKKLGYNQISTPDGWLYIVPAAGYYYDYLDTKNIYNNWTPSMIGDVNFLPGDPTIIGGSFAEWNDIVGNGISEKDVHDRVFPAMQVLSEKMWTGSHTVTGYDDFEDASKKIGEGPSLNIRGKMGKTDQPMVAFFNFDKRNKNIHLQKAAYAAGMKGNALSFSGKNSFAKLPYKEIGYDYTVSFWINPSNNNENGAIVFKSPNAVIKLKQGNTGKLGFSREGYDFDFDYVVPENTWTHIVIAGTNKGTILYINGALQKKLYGDFIQFTDKDKTKMIKMETLFFPLQMVGGFNGKIDELRIWNKVLSDKEIEDLKP
;
A
#
# COMPACT_ATOMS: atom_id res chain seq x y z
N MET A 1 -3.17 -25.48 -37.04
CA MET A 1 -2.19 -25.55 -38.14
C MET A 1 -1.11 -24.50 -37.90
N ARG A 2 0.12 -24.93 -37.63
CA ARG A 2 1.30 -24.08 -37.41
C ARG A 2 1.75 -23.44 -38.73
N LYS A 3 2.07 -22.16 -38.74
CA LYS A 3 3.06 -21.58 -39.67
C LYS A 3 4.00 -20.65 -38.92
N PHE A 4 5.26 -21.08 -38.91
CA PHE A 4 6.46 -20.39 -38.49
C PHE A 4 6.67 -19.13 -39.35
N ILE A 5 7.02 -18.00 -38.72
CA ILE A 5 7.82 -16.94 -39.33
C ILE A 5 9.01 -16.72 -38.41
N LEU A 6 10.18 -17.11 -38.90
CA LEU A 6 11.49 -16.87 -38.32
C LEU A 6 11.82 -15.38 -38.51
N SER A 7 11.93 -14.61 -37.43
CA SER A 7 12.59 -13.30 -37.44
C SER A 7 14.00 -13.48 -36.87
N VAL A 8 14.99 -13.17 -37.70
CA VAL A 8 16.41 -13.20 -37.40
C VAL A 8 16.72 -12.10 -36.39
N SER A 9 17.03 -12.48 -35.14
CA SER A 9 17.61 -11.56 -34.15
C SER A 9 19.06 -11.29 -34.53
N LEU A 10 19.32 -10.07 -34.98
CA LEU A 10 20.68 -9.54 -35.14
C LEU A 10 21.24 -9.26 -33.73
N MET A 11 22.06 -10.17 -33.24
CA MET A 11 22.80 -10.04 -31.99
C MET A 11 23.91 -9.00 -32.19
N LEU A 12 23.61 -7.72 -31.95
CA LEU A 12 24.65 -6.72 -31.77
C LEU A 12 25.27 -6.93 -30.39
N PHE A 13 26.46 -7.55 -30.38
CA PHE A 13 27.38 -7.48 -29.26
C PHE A 13 27.87 -6.03 -29.12
N THR A 14 27.12 -5.22 -28.37
CA THR A 14 27.73 -4.07 -27.71
C THR A 14 28.59 -4.63 -26.58
N LEU A 15 29.92 -4.42 -26.65
CA LEU A 15 30.81 -4.64 -25.51
C LEU A 15 30.34 -3.70 -24.38
N GLY A 16 29.49 -4.24 -23.50
CA GLY A 16 29.17 -3.60 -22.24
C GLY A 16 30.43 -3.54 -21.40
N PHE A 17 30.85 -2.32 -21.04
CA PHE A 17 31.73 -2.17 -19.90
C PHE A 17 30.98 -2.65 -18.66
N VAL A 18 31.29 -3.88 -18.24
CA VAL A 18 30.77 -4.52 -17.03
C VAL A 18 31.18 -3.69 -15.83
N PHE A 19 30.21 -2.98 -15.24
CA PHE A 19 30.27 -2.58 -13.85
C PHE A 19 29.23 -3.40 -13.07
N SER A 20 29.54 -4.68 -12.94
CA SER A 20 29.46 -5.39 -11.68
C SER A 20 30.79 -6.10 -11.59
N GLN A 21 31.84 -5.38 -11.22
CA GLN A 21 33.16 -5.99 -11.05
C GLN A 21 33.27 -6.75 -9.70
N SER A 22 32.14 -7.23 -9.18
CA SER A 22 32.08 -8.19 -8.07
C SER A 22 32.81 -9.50 -8.39
N ASN A 23 33.03 -9.78 -9.68
CA ASN A 23 33.78 -10.94 -10.18
C ASN A 23 35.18 -10.60 -10.72
N HIS A 24 35.73 -9.41 -10.42
CA HIS A 24 37.12 -9.11 -10.80
C HIS A 24 38.08 -9.94 -9.94
N PRO A 25 39.16 -10.54 -10.48
CA PRO A 25 40.08 -11.38 -9.71
C PRO A 25 40.60 -10.74 -8.41
N ILE A 26 40.77 -9.41 -8.41
CA ILE A 26 41.22 -8.64 -7.24
C ILE A 26 40.20 -8.60 -6.08
N THR A 27 38.90 -8.79 -6.36
CA THR A 27 37.88 -8.89 -5.31
C THR A 27 37.92 -10.24 -4.61
N GLN A 28 38.28 -11.30 -5.36
CA GLN A 28 38.42 -12.66 -4.84
C GLN A 28 39.66 -12.81 -3.95
N SER A 29 40.68 -11.95 -4.11
CA SER A 29 41.86 -11.96 -3.26
C SER A 29 41.65 -11.28 -1.90
N VAL A 30 40.51 -10.60 -1.66
CA VAL A 30 40.17 -10.08 -0.33
C VAL A 30 39.87 -11.26 0.61
N PRO A 31 40.64 -11.45 1.70
CA PRO A 31 40.43 -12.56 2.62
C PRO A 31 39.14 -12.38 3.42
N ASP A 32 38.70 -13.45 4.08
CA ASP A 32 37.54 -13.38 4.96
C ASP A 32 37.81 -12.55 6.21
N VAL A 33 36.73 -12.03 6.79
CA VAL A 33 36.81 -11.23 8.01
C VAL A 33 37.16 -12.17 9.17
N PRO A 34 38.22 -11.87 9.95
CA PRO A 34 38.59 -12.68 11.12
C PRO A 34 37.42 -12.88 12.09
N SER A 35 37.34 -14.06 12.70
CA SER A 35 36.31 -14.38 13.69
C SER A 35 36.36 -13.44 14.90
N ILE A 36 35.19 -13.03 15.40
CA ILE A 36 35.05 -12.19 16.60
C ILE A 36 35.46 -12.99 17.84
N LYS A 37 36.36 -12.42 18.64
CA LYS A 37 36.80 -13.00 19.91
C LYS A 37 35.97 -12.44 21.08
N PRO A 38 35.87 -13.17 22.21
CA PRO A 38 35.22 -12.66 23.40
C PRO A 38 35.81 -11.33 23.86
N GLY A 39 34.98 -10.29 23.94
CA GLY A 39 35.37 -8.95 24.40
C GLY A 39 35.64 -7.94 23.29
N ASP A 40 35.73 -8.39 22.03
CA ASP A 40 35.89 -7.49 20.88
C ASP A 40 34.72 -6.49 20.81
N LYS A 41 35.07 -5.21 20.67
CA LYS A 41 34.10 -4.11 20.49
C LYS A 41 34.06 -3.57 19.06
N LYS A 42 34.98 -4.05 18.22
CA LYS A 42 35.16 -3.65 16.84
C LYS A 42 35.64 -4.86 16.05
N ILE A 43 35.17 -5.03 14.82
CA ILE A 43 35.72 -6.07 13.94
C ILE A 43 37.15 -5.73 13.55
N THR A 44 37.96 -6.76 13.34
CA THR A 44 39.23 -6.62 12.62
C THR A 44 38.91 -6.66 11.13
N PHE A 45 39.27 -5.62 10.38
CA PHE A 45 39.05 -5.61 8.93
C PHE A 45 39.99 -6.60 8.24
N PRO A 46 39.55 -7.26 7.15
CA PRO A 46 40.42 -8.12 6.36
C PRO A 46 41.54 -7.29 5.72
N ALA A 47 42.68 -7.94 5.43
CA ALA A 47 43.79 -7.29 4.75
C ALA A 47 43.35 -6.82 3.35
N SER A 48 43.83 -5.65 2.92
CA SER A 48 43.60 -5.16 1.56
C SER A 48 44.59 -5.81 0.60
N PRO A 49 44.16 -6.22 -0.62
CA PRO A 49 45.06 -6.58 -1.69
C PRO A 49 46.07 -5.48 -2.03
N ASP A 50 47.26 -5.88 -2.49
CA ASP A 50 48.32 -4.95 -2.88
C ASP A 50 47.84 -3.92 -3.92
N GLY A 51 48.24 -2.67 -3.74
CA GLY A 51 47.86 -1.56 -4.64
C GLY A 51 46.42 -1.06 -4.46
N CYS A 52 45.67 -1.56 -3.48
CA CYS A 52 44.32 -1.09 -3.15
C CYS A 52 44.17 -0.81 -1.65
N HIS A 53 43.10 -0.11 -1.27
CA HIS A 53 42.63 0.00 0.10
C HIS A 53 41.14 -0.36 0.22
N LEU A 54 40.80 -1.06 1.30
CA LEU A 54 39.45 -1.57 1.56
C LEU A 54 38.73 -0.69 2.59
N ILE A 55 37.51 -0.27 2.29
CA ILE A 55 36.68 0.58 3.16
C ILE A 55 35.35 -0.10 3.44
N LEU A 56 35.02 -0.31 4.72
CA LEU A 56 33.68 -0.74 5.13
C LEU A 56 32.69 0.40 4.85
N LYS A 57 31.64 0.11 4.08
CA LYS A 57 30.62 1.09 3.69
C LYS A 57 29.27 0.82 4.33
N GLY A 58 28.94 -0.43 4.63
CA GLY A 58 27.65 -0.76 5.24
C GLY A 58 27.51 -2.20 5.70
N SER A 59 26.34 -2.49 6.27
CA SER A 59 25.95 -3.80 6.75
C SER A 59 24.43 -3.95 6.64
N ASP A 60 23.98 -5.16 6.29
CA ASP A 60 22.56 -5.57 6.33
C ASP A 60 22.03 -5.70 7.78
N TYR A 61 22.91 -5.69 8.78
CA TYR A 61 22.58 -5.58 10.21
C TYR A 61 23.35 -4.41 10.83
N THR A 62 23.12 -3.20 10.35
CA THR A 62 23.77 -1.99 10.88
C THR A 62 23.67 -1.85 12.42
N PRO A 63 22.55 -2.25 13.08
CA PRO A 63 22.49 -2.26 14.55
C PRO A 63 23.38 -3.29 15.26
N VAL A 64 23.99 -4.23 14.54
CA VAL A 64 24.92 -5.24 15.06
C VAL A 64 26.35 -4.87 14.73
N ILE A 65 26.63 -4.52 13.46
CA ILE A 65 27.91 -3.97 13.01
C ILE A 65 27.65 -2.71 12.21
N ASP A 66 28.08 -1.56 12.71
CA ASP A 66 27.94 -0.29 11.99
C ASP A 66 29.05 -0.09 10.94
N SER A 67 28.94 0.98 10.14
CA SER A 67 29.93 1.30 9.09
C SER A 67 31.32 1.64 9.62
N THR A 68 31.48 1.89 10.93
CA THR A 68 32.79 2.06 11.57
C THR A 68 33.41 0.73 11.97
N GLY A 69 32.64 -0.37 11.91
CA GLY A 69 33.03 -1.71 12.35
C GLY A 69 32.76 -1.96 13.83
N ARG A 70 32.05 -1.06 14.54
CA ARG A 70 31.70 -1.24 15.95
C ARG A 70 30.72 -2.39 16.10
N ILE A 71 30.98 -3.27 17.07
CA ILE A 71 30.14 -4.43 17.36
C ILE A 71 29.18 -4.08 18.51
N VAL A 72 27.90 -4.34 18.32
CA VAL A 72 26.90 -4.43 19.39
C VAL A 72 26.35 -5.85 19.39
N LYS A 73 26.43 -6.51 20.56
CA LYS A 73 25.99 -7.91 20.67
C LYS A 73 24.48 -8.04 20.41
N PRO A 74 24.05 -8.87 19.43
CA PRO A 74 22.65 -9.22 19.24
C PRO A 74 22.17 -10.13 20.39
N LEU A 75 20.87 -10.37 20.53
CA LEU A 75 20.28 -11.28 21.51
C LEU A 75 20.76 -12.71 21.27
N VAL A 76 20.68 -13.18 20.03
CA VAL A 76 21.10 -14.53 19.59
C VAL A 76 22.19 -14.41 18.54
N ALA A 77 22.92 -15.49 18.25
CA ALA A 77 23.97 -15.45 17.23
C ALA A 77 23.39 -15.04 15.86
N THR A 78 23.99 -14.01 15.25
CA THR A 78 23.49 -13.39 14.01
C THR A 78 24.58 -13.42 12.94
N LYS A 79 24.21 -13.89 11.74
CA LYS A 79 25.05 -13.76 10.55
C LYS A 79 24.86 -12.38 9.95
N VAL A 80 25.96 -11.68 9.68
CA VAL A 80 25.97 -10.31 9.19
C VAL A 80 26.79 -10.27 7.91
N ASN A 81 26.23 -9.68 6.85
CA ASN A 81 26.96 -9.36 5.65
C ASN A 81 27.51 -7.92 5.75
N LEU A 82 28.79 -7.78 5.44
CA LEU A 82 29.52 -6.53 5.47
C LEU A 82 29.86 -6.14 4.03
N TYR A 83 29.44 -4.93 3.65
CA TYR A 83 29.68 -4.38 2.33
C TYR A 83 30.88 -3.44 2.38
N PHE A 84 31.91 -3.80 1.60
CA PHE A 84 33.14 -3.05 1.44
C PHE A 84 33.24 -2.49 0.02
N GLN A 85 33.93 -1.35 -0.09
CA GLN A 85 34.47 -0.85 -1.35
C GLN A 85 35.99 -1.01 -1.35
N LEU A 86 36.50 -1.67 -2.37
CA LEU A 86 37.93 -1.77 -2.65
C LEU A 86 38.29 -0.69 -3.68
N ILE A 87 39.23 0.19 -3.32
CA ILE A 87 39.59 1.35 -4.13
C ILE A 87 41.06 1.21 -4.55
N SER A 88 41.33 1.40 -5.84
CA SER A 88 42.69 1.36 -6.38
C SER A 88 43.49 2.58 -5.92
N ASN A 89 44.70 2.37 -5.39
CA ASN A 89 45.59 3.45 -4.95
C ASN A 89 46.12 4.28 -6.13
N ASN A 90 46.08 3.73 -7.35
CA ASN A 90 46.56 4.39 -8.56
C ASN A 90 45.43 5.13 -9.30
N ASN A 91 44.17 4.84 -8.99
CA ASN A 91 43.02 5.47 -9.63
C ASN A 91 41.76 5.37 -8.74
N ASP A 92 41.44 6.44 -8.02
CA ASP A 92 40.30 6.52 -7.10
C ASP A 92 38.92 6.37 -7.76
N THR A 93 38.86 6.45 -9.10
CA THR A 93 37.63 6.22 -9.86
C THR A 93 37.28 4.73 -10.00
N VAL A 94 38.28 3.84 -9.88
CA VAL A 94 38.08 2.38 -9.95
C VAL A 94 37.73 1.86 -8.57
N LYS A 95 36.47 1.42 -8.42
CA LYS A 95 35.92 0.90 -7.18
C LYS A 95 35.30 -0.47 -7.42
N TYR A 96 35.63 -1.44 -6.58
CA TYR A 96 35.06 -2.78 -6.63
C TYR A 96 34.19 -3.02 -5.40
N ASP A 97 33.03 -3.63 -5.62
CA ASP A 97 32.09 -4.02 -4.59
C ASP A 97 32.49 -5.39 -4.01
N VAL A 98 32.65 -5.48 -2.69
CA VAL A 98 33.05 -6.71 -2.00
C VAL A 98 32.09 -6.95 -0.83
N SER A 99 31.59 -8.19 -0.71
CA SER A 99 30.76 -8.61 0.42
C SER A 99 31.46 -9.72 1.19
N LYS A 100 31.48 -9.61 2.52
CA LYS A 100 32.00 -10.65 3.40
C LYS A 100 31.03 -10.90 4.54
N GLN A 101 30.84 -12.18 4.88
CA GLN A 101 29.96 -12.59 5.97
C GLN A 101 30.75 -12.83 7.25
N ILE A 102 30.18 -12.45 8.39
CA ILE A 102 30.70 -12.76 9.71
C ILE A 102 29.57 -13.17 10.65
N THR A 103 29.83 -14.07 11.60
CA THR A 103 28.88 -14.41 12.66
C THR A 103 29.22 -13.66 13.93
N VAL A 104 28.25 -12.92 14.46
CA VAL A 104 28.36 -12.20 15.75
C VAL A 104 27.70 -13.04 16.84
N PRO A 105 28.45 -13.48 17.88
CA PRO A 105 27.87 -14.22 18.99
C PRO A 105 26.79 -13.41 19.72
N GLY A 106 25.70 -14.09 20.08
CA GLY A 106 24.59 -13.50 20.84
C GLY A 106 24.95 -13.20 22.30
N ARG A 107 24.10 -12.40 22.96
CA ARG A 107 24.06 -12.24 24.42
C ARG A 107 23.61 -13.54 25.09
N PHE A 108 22.72 -14.28 24.45
CA PHE A 108 22.27 -15.61 24.82
C PHE A 108 22.91 -16.66 23.90
N ILE A 109 23.19 -17.84 24.47
CA ILE A 109 23.83 -18.95 23.75
C ILE A 109 22.83 -19.80 22.94
N ASP A 110 21.53 -19.67 23.23
CA ASP A 110 20.43 -20.40 22.62
C ASP A 110 19.31 -19.43 22.19
N LYS A 111 18.19 -19.97 21.70
CA LYS A 111 16.98 -19.19 21.31
C LYS A 111 15.94 -19.09 22.43
N GLY A 112 16.22 -19.65 23.61
CA GLY A 112 15.28 -19.69 24.74
C GLY A 112 14.21 -20.79 24.64
N ILE A 113 13.18 -20.67 25.47
CA ILE A 113 12.13 -21.68 25.65
C ILE A 113 10.97 -21.47 24.68
N ASN A 114 10.31 -20.31 24.74
CA ASN A 114 9.22 -19.99 23.82
C ASN A 114 9.74 -19.74 22.40
N PRO A 115 9.12 -20.32 21.35
CA PRO A 115 9.48 -20.01 19.98
C PRO A 115 9.18 -18.55 19.65
N GLN A 116 9.85 -18.03 18.62
CA GLN A 116 9.56 -16.70 18.10
C GLN A 116 8.08 -16.62 17.69
N PRO A 117 7.31 -15.65 18.23
CA PRO A 117 5.93 -15.52 17.83
C PRO A 117 5.82 -14.97 16.40
N PHE A 118 4.77 -15.38 15.70
CA PHE A 118 4.50 -14.93 14.34
C PHE A 118 3.93 -13.51 14.32
N VAL A 119 4.59 -12.60 13.60
CA VAL A 119 4.18 -11.23 13.30
C VAL A 119 4.70 -10.87 11.91
N ILE A 120 4.08 -9.89 11.27
CA ILE A 120 4.46 -9.37 9.95
C ILE A 120 4.76 -7.86 10.09
N PRO A 121 5.99 -7.41 9.83
CA PRO A 121 7.17 -8.21 9.54
C PRO A 121 7.67 -9.00 10.75
N SER A 122 8.37 -10.10 10.48
CA SER A 122 9.04 -10.97 11.45
C SER A 122 10.08 -10.21 12.27
N LEU A 123 10.14 -10.53 13.57
CA LEU A 123 11.16 -9.98 14.47
C LEU A 123 12.56 -10.36 13.99
N ARG A 124 13.49 -9.39 13.97
CA ARG A 124 14.89 -9.64 13.61
C ARG A 124 15.64 -10.48 14.63
N GLU A 125 15.32 -10.31 15.91
CA GLU A 125 15.94 -11.07 17.01
C GLU A 125 14.90 -11.43 18.06
N TRP A 126 14.96 -12.67 18.55
CA TRP A 126 14.09 -13.18 19.62
C TRP A 126 14.85 -14.14 20.54
N HIS A 127 14.64 -14.00 21.85
CA HIS A 127 15.00 -15.00 22.85
C HIS A 127 13.79 -15.32 23.73
N GLY A 128 13.39 -16.60 23.76
CA GLY A 128 12.20 -17.08 24.43
C GLY A 128 12.35 -17.21 25.95
N GLY A 129 11.45 -16.58 26.70
CA GLY A 129 11.26 -16.81 28.12
C GLY A 129 10.34 -17.99 28.41
N ALA A 130 10.04 -18.23 29.69
CA ALA A 130 9.08 -19.25 30.13
C ALA A 130 7.71 -18.62 30.47
N GLY A 131 6.62 -19.27 30.04
CA GLY A 131 5.25 -18.87 30.34
C GLY A 131 4.68 -17.82 29.38
N ASP A 132 3.53 -17.27 29.74
CA ASP A 132 2.77 -16.29 28.95
C ASP A 132 2.18 -15.18 29.82
N VAL A 133 1.90 -14.02 29.21
CA VAL A 133 1.14 -12.91 29.81
C VAL A 133 -0.15 -12.68 29.04
N SER A 134 -1.27 -12.56 29.76
CA SER A 134 -2.56 -12.20 29.17
C SER A 134 -3.00 -10.81 29.61
N LEU A 135 -3.56 -10.04 28.68
CA LEU A 135 -4.23 -8.78 29.01
C LEU A 135 -5.63 -9.04 29.58
N THR A 136 -6.00 -8.22 30.56
CA THR A 136 -7.31 -8.28 31.24
C THR A 136 -7.95 -6.90 31.29
N ARG A 137 -9.22 -6.82 31.71
CA ARG A 137 -9.90 -5.54 31.95
C ARG A 137 -9.22 -4.67 33.02
N SER A 138 -8.43 -5.28 33.91
CA SER A 138 -7.67 -4.57 34.96
C SER A 138 -6.26 -4.15 34.52
N SER A 139 -5.78 -4.62 33.37
CA SER A 139 -4.51 -4.18 32.80
C SER A 139 -4.51 -2.67 32.52
N ARG A 140 -3.32 -2.07 32.50
CA ARG A 140 -3.13 -0.62 32.31
C ARG A 140 -2.04 -0.38 31.26
N ILE A 141 -2.13 0.76 30.59
CA ILE A 141 -1.04 1.29 29.78
C ILE A 141 -0.27 2.27 30.67
N VAL A 142 0.96 1.93 31.01
CA VAL A 142 1.81 2.71 31.91
C VAL A 142 2.92 3.36 31.09
N VAL A 143 3.13 4.66 31.28
CA VAL A 143 4.24 5.40 30.68
C VAL A 143 5.24 5.84 31.75
N ASN A 144 6.52 5.91 31.40
CA ASN A 144 7.57 6.30 32.36
C ASN A 144 7.54 7.80 32.70
N ALA A 145 7.03 8.64 31.80
CA ALA A 145 6.92 10.08 31.97
C ALA A 145 5.70 10.64 31.20
N HIS A 146 5.19 11.79 31.66
CA HIS A 146 4.05 12.45 31.03
C HIS A 146 4.50 13.38 29.87
N THR A 147 5.12 12.81 28.84
CA THR A 147 5.54 13.57 27.64
C THR A 147 4.48 13.48 26.53
N GLN A 148 4.41 14.50 25.67
CA GLN A 148 3.44 14.53 24.56
C GLN A 148 3.57 13.30 23.64
N ALA A 149 4.80 12.87 23.34
CA ALA A 149 5.07 11.69 22.52
C ALA A 149 4.48 10.41 23.15
N LEU A 150 4.74 10.17 24.45
CA LEU A 150 4.24 8.98 25.14
C LEU A 150 2.73 9.00 25.30
N GLN A 151 2.14 10.16 25.61
CA GLN A 151 0.68 10.30 25.70
C GLN A 151 0.01 10.04 24.36
N LYS A 152 0.60 10.49 23.26
CA LYS A 152 0.08 10.25 21.91
C LYS A 152 0.09 8.76 21.56
N VAL A 153 1.24 8.06 21.70
CA VAL A 153 1.31 6.60 21.45
C VAL A 153 0.36 5.84 22.36
N ALA A 154 0.32 6.15 23.67
CA ALA A 154 -0.55 5.49 24.63
C ALA A 154 -2.04 5.69 24.29
N GLY A 155 -2.43 6.90 23.86
CA GLY A 155 -3.79 7.22 23.47
C GLY A 155 -4.25 6.49 22.20
N ILE A 156 -3.38 6.41 21.19
CA ILE A 156 -3.65 5.63 19.97
C ILE A 156 -3.78 4.14 20.32
N LEU A 157 -2.81 3.57 21.05
CA LEU A 157 -2.84 2.17 21.48
C LEU A 157 -4.07 1.86 22.33
N GLN A 158 -4.49 2.74 23.25
CA GLN A 158 -5.70 2.54 24.05
C GLN A 158 -6.94 2.40 23.16
N LYS A 159 -7.06 3.26 22.15
CA LYS A 159 -8.20 3.23 21.22
C LYS A 159 -8.21 1.93 20.42
N GLU A 160 -7.06 1.54 19.87
CA GLU A 160 -6.93 0.34 19.06
C GLU A 160 -7.15 -0.94 19.88
N LEU A 161 -6.65 -1.00 21.11
CA LEU A 161 -6.93 -2.11 22.03
C LEU A 161 -8.41 -2.20 22.38
N LYS A 162 -9.10 -1.07 22.55
CA LYS A 162 -10.55 -1.05 22.76
C LYS A 162 -11.29 -1.64 21.56
N GLU A 163 -10.88 -1.28 20.35
CA GLU A 163 -11.50 -1.76 19.11
C GLU A 163 -11.25 -3.26 18.89
N GLN A 164 -10.04 -3.74 19.17
CA GLN A 164 -9.65 -5.14 18.96
C GLN A 164 -10.10 -6.09 20.09
N SER A 165 -9.99 -5.67 21.35
CA SER A 165 -10.23 -6.53 22.53
C SER A 165 -11.50 -6.18 23.32
N GLY A 166 -12.07 -5.00 23.10
CA GLY A 166 -13.16 -4.46 23.92
C GLY A 166 -12.70 -3.88 25.27
N PHE A 167 -11.40 -3.91 25.59
CA PHE A 167 -10.87 -3.38 26.85
C PHE A 167 -10.56 -1.89 26.76
N ILE A 168 -11.02 -1.13 27.75
CA ILE A 168 -10.67 0.28 27.93
C ILE A 168 -9.60 0.34 29.03
N LEU A 169 -8.34 0.19 28.65
CA LEU A 169 -7.22 0.19 29.60
C LEU A 169 -6.91 1.62 30.06
N LYS A 170 -6.70 1.84 31.35
CA LYS A 170 -6.33 3.17 31.87
C LYS A 170 -4.90 3.52 31.46
N ILE A 171 -4.67 4.79 31.08
CA ILE A 171 -3.31 5.33 30.86
C ILE A 171 -2.83 5.95 32.17
N LEU A 172 -1.68 5.51 32.68
CA LEU A 172 -1.08 6.00 33.92
C LEU A 172 0.40 6.36 33.71
N THR A 173 0.91 7.28 34.53
CA THR A 173 2.35 7.55 34.62
C THR A 173 2.90 6.87 35.87
N GLY A 174 3.98 6.09 35.75
CA GLY A 174 4.65 5.49 36.91
C GLY A 174 5.22 4.10 36.65
N LYS A 175 5.16 3.23 37.67
CA LYS A 175 5.71 1.87 37.63
C LYS A 175 4.64 0.86 37.17
N PRO A 176 4.96 -0.05 36.23
CA PRO A 176 4.04 -1.11 35.82
C PRO A 176 3.86 -2.16 36.92
N GLN A 177 2.72 -2.82 36.89
CA GLN A 177 2.36 -3.99 37.69
C GLN A 177 2.17 -5.20 36.78
N LYS A 178 1.99 -6.39 37.37
CA LYS A 178 1.73 -7.63 36.63
C LYS A 178 0.55 -7.45 35.66
N GLY A 179 0.75 -7.80 34.40
CA GLY A 179 -0.25 -7.72 33.34
C GLY A 179 -0.42 -6.35 32.68
N ASP A 180 0.39 -5.34 33.05
CA ASP A 180 0.39 -4.04 32.38
C ASP A 180 1.17 -4.04 31.06
N ILE A 181 0.96 -2.99 30.27
CA ILE A 181 1.80 -2.59 29.15
C ILE A 181 2.60 -1.37 29.60
N TYR A 182 3.92 -1.40 29.45
CA TYR A 182 4.82 -0.31 29.81
C TYR A 182 5.50 0.27 28.58
N LEU A 183 5.35 1.57 28.35
CA LEU A 183 5.92 2.30 27.22
C LEU A 183 6.98 3.29 27.69
N THR A 184 8.15 3.29 27.05
CA THR A 184 9.24 4.22 27.40
C THR A 184 10.12 4.58 26.20
N LEU A 185 10.62 5.83 26.19
CA LEU A 185 11.61 6.32 25.23
C LEU A 185 13.04 6.33 25.81
N GLN A 186 13.29 5.56 26.88
CA GLN A 186 14.58 5.50 27.59
C GLN A 186 15.37 4.22 27.28
N GLU A 187 15.26 3.69 26.06
CA GLU A 187 16.12 2.59 25.63
C GLU A 187 17.60 3.02 25.62
N LYS A 188 18.51 2.13 26.00
CA LYS A 188 19.94 2.41 26.13
C LYS A 188 20.74 1.97 24.91
N ASP A 189 20.23 0.97 24.19
CA ASP A 189 20.87 0.46 22.99
C ASP A 189 20.70 1.46 21.83
N THR A 190 21.64 2.39 21.68
CA THR A 190 21.58 3.41 20.63
C THR A 190 21.72 2.84 19.22
N ALA A 191 22.19 1.59 19.07
CA ALA A 191 22.46 1.01 17.76
C ALA A 191 21.19 0.59 17.02
N ILE A 192 20.06 0.40 17.70
CA ILE A 192 18.78 0.05 17.07
C ILE A 192 18.17 1.21 16.24
N GLY A 193 18.73 2.42 16.34
CA GLY A 193 18.32 3.57 15.53
C GLY A 193 16.94 4.11 15.87
N GLU A 194 16.38 4.91 14.95
CA GLU A 194 15.14 5.66 15.19
C GLU A 194 13.88 4.77 15.11
N GLU A 195 13.95 3.69 14.34
CA GLU A 195 12.84 2.76 14.11
C GLU A 195 12.92 1.49 14.97
N GLY A 196 14.06 1.25 15.61
CA GLY A 196 14.25 0.05 16.41
C GLY A 196 13.59 0.14 17.78
N TYR A 197 13.21 -1.01 18.31
CA TYR A 197 12.60 -1.15 19.63
C TYR A 197 12.95 -2.48 20.28
N TYR A 198 12.82 -2.52 21.59
CA TYR A 198 12.75 -3.75 22.35
C TYR A 198 11.31 -4.04 22.74
N PHE A 199 10.94 -5.32 22.66
CA PHE A 199 9.65 -5.83 23.12
C PHE A 199 9.90 -6.98 24.09
N GLU A 200 9.71 -6.72 25.38
CA GLU A 200 10.00 -7.69 26.45
C GLU A 200 8.73 -8.09 27.19
N VAL A 201 8.51 -9.39 27.33
CA VAL A 201 7.36 -9.97 28.04
C VAL A 201 7.88 -10.80 29.20
N LYS A 202 7.62 -10.33 30.42
CA LYS A 202 7.92 -11.02 31.69
C LYS A 202 6.65 -11.16 32.52
N ASN A 203 6.55 -10.46 33.65
CA ASN A 203 5.30 -10.32 34.41
C ASN A 203 4.35 -9.28 33.80
N PHE A 204 4.89 -8.41 32.94
CA PHE A 204 4.21 -7.37 32.18
C PHE A 204 4.94 -7.19 30.85
N ILE A 205 4.33 -6.44 29.94
CA ILE A 205 4.87 -6.19 28.59
C ILE A 205 5.59 -4.84 28.62
N THR A 206 6.84 -4.79 28.18
CA THR A 206 7.62 -3.56 28.02
C THR A 206 7.91 -3.33 26.55
N ILE A 207 7.62 -2.11 26.08
CA ILE A 207 8.03 -1.62 24.77
C ILE A 207 8.92 -0.40 25.00
N SER A 208 10.18 -0.51 24.63
CA SER A 208 11.18 0.55 24.79
C SER A 208 11.83 0.88 23.45
N ALA A 209 12.03 2.16 23.18
CA ALA A 209 12.70 2.62 21.96
C ALA A 209 13.47 3.93 22.23
N LEU A 210 14.25 4.38 21.24
CA LEU A 210 14.94 5.68 21.30
C LEU A 210 14.06 6.84 20.83
N LYS A 211 13.14 6.57 19.89
CA LYS A 211 12.31 7.57 19.20
C LYS A 211 10.87 7.09 19.09
N TYR A 212 9.99 8.04 18.74
CA TYR A 212 8.55 7.80 18.58
C TYR A 212 8.24 6.66 17.61
N GLN A 213 8.90 6.63 16.45
CA GLN A 213 8.64 5.64 15.40
C GLN A 213 8.93 4.21 15.87
N GLY A 214 10.09 3.94 16.47
CA GLY A 214 10.37 2.62 17.05
C GLY A 214 9.39 2.23 18.16
N LEU A 215 9.03 3.15 19.06
CA LEU A 215 8.03 2.87 20.08
C LEU A 215 6.67 2.49 19.45
N PHE A 216 6.27 3.20 18.40
CA PHE A 216 5.05 2.94 17.66
C PHE A 216 5.09 1.57 16.96
N TRP A 217 6.21 1.19 16.34
CA TRP A 217 6.41 -0.14 15.74
C TRP A 217 6.27 -1.28 16.75
N GLY A 218 6.77 -1.10 17.97
CA GLY A 218 6.54 -2.08 19.03
C GLY A 218 5.06 -2.26 19.40
N THR A 219 4.24 -1.21 19.29
CA THR A 219 2.78 -1.34 19.48
C THR A 219 2.12 -2.15 18.37
N ARG A 220 2.63 -2.08 17.13
CA ARG A 220 2.10 -2.89 16.01
C ARG A 220 2.32 -4.37 16.27
N THR A 221 3.52 -4.72 16.74
CA THR A 221 3.86 -6.08 17.19
C THR A 221 2.92 -6.55 18.29
N LEU A 222 2.66 -5.73 19.32
CA LEU A 222 1.69 -6.07 20.37
C LEU A 222 0.30 -6.41 19.79
N LEU A 223 -0.21 -5.55 18.92
CA LEU A 223 -1.55 -5.67 18.36
C LEU A 223 -1.69 -6.93 17.50
N GLN A 224 -0.69 -7.25 16.66
CA GLN A 224 -0.68 -8.47 15.86
C GLN A 224 -0.64 -9.75 16.71
N LEU A 225 0.12 -9.75 17.81
CA LEU A 225 0.15 -10.88 18.73
C LEU A 225 -1.23 -11.10 19.37
N LEU A 226 -1.89 -10.02 19.79
CA LEU A 226 -3.21 -10.03 20.39
C LEU A 226 -4.33 -10.38 19.41
N GLU A 227 -4.13 -10.16 18.11
CA GLU A 227 -5.11 -10.50 17.06
C GLU A 227 -5.22 -12.02 16.93
N GLN A 228 -4.09 -12.70 17.11
CA GLN A 228 -3.99 -14.14 16.98
C GLN A 228 -4.37 -14.87 18.29
N LYS A 229 -3.87 -14.39 19.44
CA LYS A 229 -4.06 -15.06 20.74
C LYS A 229 -4.15 -14.04 21.88
N LYS A 230 -4.94 -14.37 22.91
CA LYS A 230 -5.04 -13.53 24.13
C LYS A 230 -3.79 -13.57 25.02
N ALA A 231 -3.07 -14.67 24.98
CA ALA A 231 -1.85 -14.89 25.74
C ALA A 231 -0.62 -14.65 24.85
N ILE A 232 0.31 -13.84 25.34
CA ILE A 232 1.54 -13.47 24.65
C ILE A 232 2.72 -14.21 25.31
N PRO A 233 3.57 -14.91 24.54
CA PRO A 233 4.68 -15.66 25.10
C PRO A 233 5.70 -14.75 25.77
N CYS A 234 6.18 -15.16 26.95
CA CYS A 234 7.31 -14.52 27.60
C CYS A 234 8.57 -14.63 26.74
N GLY A 235 9.40 -13.58 26.75
CA GLY A 235 10.64 -13.48 25.98
C GLY A 235 11.01 -12.03 25.68
N ILE A 236 12.08 -11.85 24.91
CA ILE A 236 12.59 -10.53 24.53
C ILE A 236 12.87 -10.49 23.03
N ALA A 237 12.35 -9.47 22.37
CA ALA A 237 12.69 -9.11 21.01
C ALA A 237 13.56 -7.85 20.99
N ARG A 238 14.51 -7.82 20.07
CA ARG A 238 15.25 -6.61 19.66
C ARG A 238 15.01 -6.50 18.15
N ASP A 239 14.19 -5.55 17.75
CA ASP A 239 13.66 -5.49 16.39
C ASP A 239 13.91 -4.12 15.76
N TYR A 240 14.22 -4.13 14.46
CA TYR A 240 14.64 -2.96 13.68
C TYR A 240 14.61 -3.29 12.18
N PRO A 241 14.39 -2.32 11.30
CA PRO A 241 14.37 -2.60 9.86
C PRO A 241 15.78 -2.73 9.28
N GLU A 242 15.92 -3.54 8.23
CA GLU A 242 17.10 -3.54 7.34
C GLU A 242 17.10 -2.32 6.42
N PHE A 243 15.95 -1.99 5.82
CA PHE A 243 15.82 -0.86 4.90
C PHE A 243 15.01 0.29 5.51
N LYS A 244 15.49 1.52 5.29
CA LYS A 244 14.91 2.73 5.85
C LYS A 244 13.61 3.14 5.14
N VAL A 245 13.53 2.91 3.83
CA VAL A 245 12.36 3.24 3.02
C VAL A 245 11.56 1.98 2.72
N ARG A 246 10.32 1.95 3.19
CA ARG A 246 9.40 0.82 2.98
C ARG A 246 8.11 1.36 2.40
N GLY A 247 8.11 1.41 1.06
CA GLY A 247 7.29 2.29 0.26
C GLY A 247 6.07 1.64 -0.40
N PHE A 248 5.03 2.44 -0.57
CA PHE A 248 3.90 2.16 -1.45
C PHE A 248 3.55 3.42 -2.24
N VAL A 249 3.39 3.28 -3.56
CA VAL A 249 2.91 4.32 -4.47
C VAL A 249 1.46 4.04 -4.83
N LEU A 250 0.59 5.04 -4.68
CA LEU A 250 -0.80 4.99 -5.11
C LEU A 250 -1.08 6.04 -6.18
N ASP A 251 -1.55 5.59 -7.35
CA ASP A 251 -2.02 6.46 -8.43
C ASP A 251 -3.38 7.06 -8.12
N ASP A 252 -3.36 8.21 -7.44
CA ASP A 252 -4.54 9.04 -7.22
C ASP A 252 -4.81 9.99 -8.41
N GLY A 253 -3.89 10.11 -9.36
CA GLY A 253 -4.02 10.96 -10.54
C GLY A 253 -5.10 10.41 -11.48
N ARG A 254 -4.97 9.15 -11.90
CA ARG A 254 -5.89 8.51 -12.87
C ARG A 254 -7.18 8.02 -12.23
N LYS A 255 -7.18 7.72 -10.93
CA LYS A 255 -8.36 7.32 -10.15
C LYS A 255 -8.43 8.14 -8.86
N PHE A 256 -9.59 8.72 -8.56
CA PHE A 256 -9.79 9.39 -7.28
C PHE A 256 -10.01 8.39 -6.15
N PHE A 257 -9.29 8.57 -5.04
CA PHE A 257 -9.56 7.91 -3.76
C PHE A 257 -10.15 8.91 -2.77
N THR A 258 -11.09 8.46 -1.96
CA THR A 258 -11.67 9.28 -0.91
C THR A 258 -10.63 9.58 0.17
N LEU A 259 -10.73 10.74 0.81
CA LEU A 259 -9.86 11.08 1.94
C LEU A 259 -9.95 10.03 3.06
N GLN A 260 -11.10 9.40 3.25
CA GLN A 260 -11.25 8.32 4.22
C GLN A 260 -10.42 7.08 3.84
N PHE A 261 -10.40 6.69 2.56
CA PHE A 261 -9.56 5.61 2.08
C PHE A 261 -8.07 5.89 2.33
N LEU A 262 -7.59 7.10 2.02
CA LEU A 262 -6.20 7.48 2.28
C LEU A 262 -5.84 7.43 3.78
N ARG A 263 -6.76 7.87 4.66
CA ARG A 263 -6.59 7.77 6.12
C ARG A 263 -6.53 6.32 6.61
N ASP A 264 -7.32 5.44 5.99
CA ASP A 264 -7.31 4.02 6.32
C ASP A 264 -6.04 3.35 5.79
N TYR A 265 -5.53 3.76 4.63
CA TYR A 265 -4.26 3.29 4.07
C TYR A 265 -3.05 3.67 4.91
N VAL A 266 -3.02 4.88 5.48
CA VAL A 266 -1.99 5.28 6.46
C VAL A 266 -1.92 4.28 7.62
N LYS A 267 -3.07 3.91 8.20
CA LYS A 267 -3.13 2.97 9.32
C LYS A 267 -2.79 1.55 8.89
N PHE A 268 -3.25 1.14 7.72
CA PHE A 268 -2.97 -0.17 7.14
C PHE A 268 -1.47 -0.35 6.90
N MET A 269 -0.80 0.59 6.25
CA MET A 269 0.65 0.59 6.06
C MET A 269 1.39 0.57 7.41
N SER A 270 0.97 1.44 8.33
CA SER A 270 1.54 1.52 9.67
C SER A 270 1.43 0.20 10.43
N TYR A 271 0.32 -0.54 10.30
CA TYR A 271 0.13 -1.85 10.94
C TYR A 271 1.20 -2.87 10.53
N TYR A 272 1.67 -2.77 9.30
CA TYR A 272 2.73 -3.60 8.73
C TYR A 272 4.12 -2.92 8.77
N LYS A 273 4.28 -1.85 9.56
CA LYS A 273 5.53 -1.10 9.72
C LYS A 273 6.09 -0.53 8.40
N MET A 274 5.25 -0.38 7.38
CA MET A 274 5.55 0.39 6.17
C MET A 274 5.50 1.87 6.52
N ASN A 275 6.45 2.66 6.02
CA ASN A 275 6.66 4.01 6.53
C ASN A 275 6.65 5.11 5.46
N ASP A 276 6.51 4.77 4.18
CA ASP A 276 6.65 5.70 3.06
C ASP A 276 5.47 5.58 2.10
N PHE A 277 4.55 6.54 2.14
CA PHE A 277 3.35 6.53 1.31
C PHE A 277 3.43 7.62 0.24
N GLN A 278 3.81 7.25 -0.97
CA GLN A 278 3.84 8.15 -2.11
C GLN A 278 2.45 8.24 -2.74
N ILE A 279 1.93 9.47 -2.85
CA ILE A 279 0.63 9.74 -3.44
C ILE A 279 0.89 10.50 -4.73
N HIS A 280 0.59 9.86 -5.85
CA HIS A 280 0.71 10.42 -7.19
C HIS A 280 -0.52 11.28 -7.49
N LEU A 281 -0.39 12.60 -7.33
CA LEU A 281 -1.54 13.53 -7.23
C LEU A 281 -2.03 14.06 -8.58
N SER A 282 -1.32 13.78 -9.68
CA SER A 282 -1.68 14.32 -10.99
C SER A 282 -1.21 13.45 -12.13
N ASP A 283 -2.13 13.09 -13.04
CA ASP A 283 -1.81 12.36 -14.27
C ASP A 283 -2.97 12.49 -15.29
N ASN A 284 -2.89 11.73 -16.38
CA ASN A 284 -3.89 11.55 -17.41
C ASN A 284 -4.02 10.10 -17.90
N GLY A 285 -5.19 9.78 -18.46
CA GLY A 285 -5.43 8.51 -19.13
C GLY A 285 -4.76 8.44 -20.50
N PHE A 286 -4.71 7.24 -21.09
CA PHE A 286 -4.23 7.10 -22.47
C PHE A 286 -5.26 7.63 -23.46
N LYS A 287 -4.87 8.51 -24.38
CA LYS A 287 -5.79 9.12 -25.37
C LYS A 287 -6.57 8.15 -26.26
N LYS A 288 -6.05 6.93 -26.47
CA LYS A 288 -6.77 5.85 -27.18
C LYS A 288 -8.08 5.48 -26.48
N TYR A 289 -8.11 5.69 -25.16
CA TYR A 289 -9.23 5.77 -24.21
C TYR A 289 -10.38 6.70 -24.61
N PHE A 290 -10.06 7.75 -25.36
CA PHE A 290 -10.84 8.99 -25.40
C PHE A 290 -10.82 9.57 -26.81
N ASN A 291 -11.26 8.76 -27.78
CA ASN A 291 -11.37 9.14 -29.19
C ASN A 291 -10.05 9.64 -29.81
N ASN A 292 -8.90 9.21 -29.29
CA ASN A 292 -7.57 9.69 -29.68
C ASN A 292 -7.39 11.21 -29.57
N SER A 293 -8.14 11.89 -28.70
CA SER A 293 -8.09 13.34 -28.51
C SER A 293 -7.69 13.70 -27.09
N TRP A 294 -6.70 14.59 -26.96
CA TRP A 294 -6.25 15.13 -25.68
C TRP A 294 -7.34 15.94 -24.97
N ASP A 295 -8.22 16.61 -25.72
CA ASP A 295 -9.31 17.41 -25.15
C ASP A 295 -10.28 16.55 -24.33
N SER A 296 -10.66 15.39 -24.87
CA SER A 296 -11.54 14.42 -24.18
C SER A 296 -10.79 13.46 -23.25
N THR A 297 -9.46 13.39 -23.33
CA THR A 297 -8.66 12.50 -22.48
C THR A 297 -8.79 12.90 -21.01
N TYR A 298 -9.07 11.93 -20.15
CA TYR A 298 -9.13 12.18 -18.71
C TYR A 298 -7.81 12.72 -18.19
N SER A 299 -7.86 13.74 -17.34
CA SER A 299 -6.73 14.21 -16.54
C SER A 299 -7.24 14.79 -15.23
N ALA A 300 -6.40 14.74 -14.20
CA ALA A 300 -6.73 15.31 -12.90
C ALA A 300 -5.48 15.83 -12.21
N PHE A 301 -5.68 16.88 -11.41
CA PHE A 301 -4.75 17.30 -10.38
C PHE A 301 -5.54 17.39 -9.07
N ARG A 302 -5.13 16.59 -8.08
CA ARG A 302 -5.97 16.20 -6.93
C ARG A 302 -5.93 17.16 -5.76
N LEU A 303 -5.19 18.24 -5.85
CA LEU A 303 -5.17 19.27 -4.82
C LEU A 303 -5.90 20.52 -5.30
N GLU A 304 -6.58 21.16 -4.36
CA GLU A 304 -7.04 22.53 -4.52
C GLU A 304 -5.86 23.45 -4.89
N ASN A 305 -5.94 24.05 -6.08
CA ASN A 305 -4.99 25.03 -6.56
C ASN A 305 -5.67 26.40 -6.75
N ALA A 306 -5.19 27.39 -6.02
CA ALA A 306 -5.68 28.76 -6.05
C ALA A 306 -4.98 29.61 -7.11
N THR A 307 -3.72 29.31 -7.45
CA THR A 307 -2.97 30.09 -8.45
C THR A 307 -3.51 29.87 -9.86
N TYR A 308 -3.90 28.62 -10.17
CA TYR A 308 -4.53 28.19 -11.41
C TYR A 308 -5.80 27.39 -11.08
N PRO A 309 -6.95 28.05 -10.80
CA PRO A 309 -8.18 27.37 -10.41
C PRO A 309 -8.66 26.28 -11.38
N GLY A 310 -8.38 26.44 -12.68
CA GLY A 310 -8.69 25.45 -13.71
C GLY A 310 -7.91 24.14 -13.61
N LEU A 311 -6.83 24.09 -12.82
CA LEU A 311 -6.03 22.89 -12.58
C LEU A 311 -6.74 21.93 -11.61
N THR A 312 -7.48 22.44 -10.62
CA THR A 312 -8.17 21.63 -9.62
C THR A 312 -9.18 20.69 -10.28
N ALA A 313 -9.04 19.37 -10.03
CA ALA A 313 -9.91 18.38 -10.62
C ALA A 313 -11.38 18.54 -10.19
N LYS A 314 -12.32 18.44 -11.15
CA LYS A 314 -13.76 18.49 -10.88
C LYS A 314 -14.35 17.17 -10.38
N GLY A 315 -13.70 16.05 -10.72
CA GLY A 315 -14.15 14.68 -10.39
C GLY A 315 -13.75 14.18 -9.00
N GLY A 316 -13.26 15.06 -8.12
CA GLY A 316 -12.71 14.74 -6.81
C GLY A 316 -11.32 15.35 -6.61
N PHE A 317 -11.15 16.08 -5.52
CA PHE A 317 -9.89 16.71 -5.09
C PHE A 317 -9.88 16.83 -3.55
N TYR A 318 -8.72 17.09 -2.96
CA TYR A 318 -8.56 17.43 -1.55
C TYR A 318 -8.27 18.91 -1.41
N THR A 319 -8.92 19.54 -0.44
CA THR A 319 -8.51 20.87 0.00
C THR A 319 -7.13 20.81 0.63
N LYS A 320 -6.42 21.94 0.64
CA LYS A 320 -5.11 22.03 1.31
C LYS A 320 -5.17 21.62 2.77
N LYS A 321 -6.25 22.00 3.46
CA LYS A 321 -6.50 21.66 4.87
C LYS A 321 -6.67 20.15 5.08
N GLU A 322 -7.40 19.48 4.20
CA GLU A 322 -7.60 18.03 4.26
C GLU A 322 -6.29 17.28 4.06
N PHE A 323 -5.48 17.70 3.07
CA PHE A 323 -4.20 17.06 2.79
C PHE A 323 -3.16 17.30 3.90
N ILE A 324 -3.16 18.49 4.52
CA ILE A 324 -2.39 18.78 5.74
C ILE A 324 -2.81 17.85 6.88
N ALA A 325 -4.12 17.68 7.11
CA ALA A 325 -4.63 16.82 8.18
C ALA A 325 -4.34 15.34 7.93
N LEU A 326 -4.32 14.89 6.67
CA LEU A 326 -3.91 13.55 6.28
C LEU A 326 -2.43 13.30 6.62
N GLN A 327 -1.55 14.24 6.29
CA GLN A 327 -0.12 14.15 6.65
C GLN A 327 0.09 14.14 8.17
N GLN A 328 -0.65 14.94 8.93
CA GLN A 328 -0.60 14.91 10.40
C GLN A 328 -1.04 13.55 10.98
N LEU A 329 -2.08 12.94 10.40
CA LEU A 329 -2.46 11.58 10.76
C LEU A 329 -1.35 10.58 10.41
N ALA A 330 -0.70 10.74 9.26
CA ALA A 330 0.42 9.89 8.86
C ALA A 330 1.58 9.99 9.87
N ASP A 331 1.98 11.21 10.25
CA ASP A 331 2.99 11.46 11.28
C ASP A 331 2.64 10.75 12.61
N ASP A 332 1.36 10.81 13.02
CA ASP A 332 0.87 10.16 14.24
C ASP A 332 1.00 8.63 14.18
N TYR A 333 0.88 8.03 12.99
CA TYR A 333 1.03 6.61 12.72
C TYR A 333 2.42 6.21 12.22
N ALA A 334 3.40 7.12 12.35
CA ALA A 334 4.79 6.94 11.94
C ALA A 334 4.98 6.58 10.45
N VAL A 335 4.06 7.05 9.60
CA VAL A 335 4.11 6.97 8.13
C VAL A 335 4.37 8.37 7.60
N ARG A 336 5.29 8.53 6.65
CA ARG A 336 5.48 9.79 5.94
C ARG A 336 4.73 9.74 4.61
N ILE A 337 4.06 10.83 4.26
CA ILE A 337 3.46 10.98 2.92
C ILE A 337 4.45 11.72 2.03
N ILE A 338 4.64 11.19 0.83
CA ILE A 338 5.46 11.79 -0.23
C ILE A 338 4.52 12.27 -1.34
N PRO A 339 4.13 13.55 -1.33
CA PRO A 339 3.30 14.09 -2.38
C PRO A 339 4.10 14.19 -3.68
N GLU A 340 3.48 13.76 -4.77
CA GLU A 340 4.06 13.83 -6.10
C GLU A 340 3.28 14.76 -7.01
N ILE A 341 3.99 15.69 -7.64
CA ILE A 341 3.53 16.50 -8.76
C ILE A 341 4.39 16.09 -9.95
N ASP A 342 3.80 15.42 -10.93
CA ASP A 342 4.55 14.84 -12.04
C ASP A 342 4.66 15.79 -13.23
N VAL A 343 5.90 16.09 -13.60
CA VAL A 343 6.32 16.93 -14.73
C VAL A 343 7.70 16.46 -15.21
N PRO A 344 8.06 16.64 -16.50
CA PRO A 344 7.32 17.36 -17.54
C PRO A 344 6.46 16.50 -18.47
N ALA A 345 6.42 15.18 -18.30
CA ALA A 345 5.41 14.32 -18.91
C ALA A 345 4.19 14.22 -17.97
N HIS A 346 3.18 13.40 -18.32
CA HIS A 346 1.98 13.18 -17.50
C HIS A 346 1.24 14.48 -17.10
N ALA A 347 1.43 15.53 -17.90
CA ALA A 347 1.15 16.90 -17.52
C ALA A 347 -0.15 17.46 -18.13
N LEU A 348 -1.05 16.60 -18.64
CA LEU A 348 -2.23 17.06 -19.35
C LEU A 348 -3.17 17.91 -18.48
N ALA A 349 -3.19 17.71 -17.16
CA ALA A 349 -3.93 18.59 -16.25
C ALA A 349 -3.40 20.05 -16.30
N PHE A 350 -2.08 20.22 -16.36
CA PHE A 350 -1.43 21.53 -16.45
C PHE A 350 -1.67 22.19 -17.80
N THR A 351 -1.52 21.45 -18.89
CA THR A 351 -1.71 21.99 -20.25
C THR A 351 -3.18 22.26 -20.56
N LYS A 352 -4.14 21.57 -19.93
CA LYS A 352 -5.55 21.98 -20.01
C LYS A 352 -5.85 23.27 -19.26
N ALA A 353 -5.17 23.51 -18.14
CA ALA A 353 -5.32 24.76 -17.39
C ALA A 353 -4.61 25.94 -18.08
N VAL A 354 -3.47 25.68 -18.71
CA VAL A 354 -2.66 26.66 -19.46
C VAL A 354 -2.21 26.02 -20.80
N PRO A 355 -3.01 26.09 -21.87
CA PRO A 355 -2.69 25.44 -23.16
C PRO A 355 -1.35 25.82 -23.78
N GLU A 356 -0.85 27.01 -23.50
CA GLU A 356 0.38 27.56 -24.07
C GLU A 356 1.66 26.83 -23.65
N ILE A 357 1.63 26.09 -22.52
CA ILE A 357 2.80 25.35 -22.03
C ILE A 357 2.87 23.91 -22.54
N GLY A 358 1.91 23.47 -23.37
CA GLY A 358 1.89 22.10 -23.90
C GLY A 358 2.75 21.91 -25.15
N SER A 359 3.41 20.76 -25.24
CA SER A 359 4.25 20.40 -26.39
C SER A 359 3.41 19.94 -27.57
N LYS A 360 3.35 20.76 -28.62
CA LYS A 360 2.76 20.33 -29.90
C LYS A 360 3.56 19.23 -30.59
N LEU A 361 4.85 19.09 -30.25
CA LEU A 361 5.76 18.12 -30.84
C LEU A 361 5.59 16.72 -30.22
N TYR A 362 5.44 16.63 -28.89
CA TYR A 362 5.40 15.36 -28.17
C TYR A 362 4.00 14.95 -27.71
N GLY A 363 3.05 15.89 -27.70
CA GLY A 363 1.68 15.67 -27.22
C GLY A 363 1.33 16.64 -26.10
N MET A 364 0.03 16.91 -25.93
CA MET A 364 -0.41 17.87 -24.92
C MET A 364 -0.30 17.32 -23.48
N ASP A 365 0.02 16.05 -23.30
CA ASP A 365 0.41 15.46 -22.01
C ASP A 365 1.90 15.70 -21.68
N HIS A 366 2.65 16.34 -22.56
CA HIS A 366 4.02 16.77 -22.35
C HIS A 366 4.09 18.30 -22.29
N LEU A 367 4.93 18.85 -21.40
CA LEU A 367 5.23 20.27 -21.36
C LEU A 367 6.21 20.68 -22.48
N ASP A 368 6.11 21.90 -22.98
CA ASP A 368 7.10 22.50 -23.89
C ASP A 368 8.27 23.09 -23.08
N LEU A 369 9.40 22.40 -23.08
CA LEU A 369 10.58 22.76 -22.29
C LEU A 369 11.35 23.96 -22.82
N HIS A 370 11.03 24.42 -24.04
CA HIS A 370 11.66 25.60 -24.66
C HIS A 370 10.83 26.87 -24.44
N ASN A 371 9.64 26.74 -23.86
CA ASN A 371 8.78 27.87 -23.51
C ASN A 371 9.07 28.38 -22.08
N PRO A 372 9.56 29.61 -21.88
CA PRO A 372 9.79 30.16 -20.54
C PRO A 372 8.53 30.22 -19.65
N LEU A 373 7.34 30.30 -20.26
CA LEU A 373 6.07 30.25 -19.52
C LEU A 373 5.90 28.92 -18.78
N THR A 374 6.40 27.82 -19.35
CA THR A 374 6.38 26.48 -18.71
C THR A 374 7.04 26.53 -17.34
N TYR A 375 8.25 27.08 -17.24
CA TYR A 375 8.98 27.21 -15.98
C TYR A 375 8.19 28.06 -14.99
N THR A 376 7.67 29.21 -15.44
CA THR A 376 6.88 30.12 -14.59
C THR A 376 5.66 29.43 -14.00
N VAL A 377 4.91 28.68 -14.82
CA VAL A 377 3.70 27.97 -14.36
C VAL A 377 4.05 26.89 -13.35
N ILE A 378 5.03 26.04 -13.65
CA ILE A 378 5.38 24.92 -12.77
C ILE A 378 6.03 25.41 -11.47
N GLU A 379 6.86 26.46 -11.50
CA GLU A 379 7.37 27.12 -10.29
C GLU A 379 6.23 27.63 -9.40
N ASN A 380 5.26 28.34 -9.98
CA ASN A 380 4.11 28.85 -9.25
C ASN A 380 3.29 27.73 -8.61
N VAL A 381 3.08 26.61 -9.32
CA VAL A 381 2.42 25.42 -8.78
C VAL A 381 3.20 24.88 -7.58
N PHE A 382 4.49 24.58 -7.73
CA PHE A 382 5.29 24.05 -6.61
C PHE A 382 5.31 25.00 -5.42
N LYS A 383 5.54 26.30 -5.67
CA LYS A 383 5.58 27.35 -4.64
C LYS A 383 4.32 27.36 -3.79
N GLU A 384 3.16 27.15 -4.39
CA GLU A 384 1.88 27.13 -3.67
C GLU A 384 1.80 26.03 -2.59
N TYR A 385 2.53 24.93 -2.76
CA TYR A 385 2.51 23.79 -1.84
C TYR A 385 3.72 23.72 -0.92
N ILE A 386 4.88 24.26 -1.31
CA ILE A 386 6.14 24.12 -0.57
C ILE A 386 6.60 25.39 0.16
N SER A 387 6.01 26.56 -0.14
CA SER A 387 6.43 27.83 0.47
C SER A 387 5.61 28.22 1.71
N GLY A 388 6.13 29.19 2.46
CA GLY A 388 5.53 29.72 3.69
C GLY A 388 5.91 28.97 4.96
N ASP A 389 5.49 29.47 6.12
CA ASP A 389 5.82 28.90 7.44
C ASP A 389 5.10 27.56 7.70
N HIS A 390 3.96 27.35 7.04
CA HIS A 390 3.11 26.17 7.16
C HIS A 390 2.75 25.65 5.77
N PRO A 391 3.74 25.12 5.01
CA PRO A 391 3.51 24.63 3.67
C PRO A 391 2.50 23.47 3.66
N VAL A 392 1.76 23.33 2.56
CA VAL A 392 0.82 22.23 2.36
C VAL A 392 1.56 20.89 2.38
N PHE A 393 2.72 20.83 1.71
CA PHE A 393 3.64 19.69 1.79
C PHE A 393 4.49 19.85 3.05
N ARG A 394 4.08 19.16 4.11
CA ARG A 394 4.69 19.27 5.44
C ARG A 394 5.99 18.51 5.56
N GLY A 395 6.04 17.33 4.91
CA GLY A 395 7.20 16.45 4.90
C GLY A 395 8.46 17.12 4.33
N LYS A 396 9.62 16.54 4.65
CA LYS A 396 10.92 17.05 4.17
C LYS A 396 11.13 16.78 2.67
N GLU A 397 10.54 15.73 2.13
CA GLU A 397 10.76 15.27 0.75
C GLU A 397 9.50 15.45 -0.10
N VAL A 398 9.66 15.88 -1.34
CA VAL A 398 8.59 16.04 -2.35
C VAL A 398 9.03 15.34 -3.63
N HIS A 399 8.11 14.61 -4.28
CA HIS A 399 8.39 13.96 -5.55
C HIS A 399 8.03 14.90 -6.72
N ILE A 400 8.94 15.06 -7.68
CA ILE A 400 8.78 16.00 -8.82
C ILE A 400 8.49 15.28 -10.16
N GLY A 401 8.33 13.96 -10.13
CA GLY A 401 7.97 13.15 -11.30
C GLY A 401 9.18 12.75 -12.12
N THR A 402 9.22 13.18 -13.39
CA THR A 402 10.32 13.13 -14.37
C THR A 402 10.43 11.85 -15.20
N ASP A 403 9.45 10.97 -15.13
CA ASP A 403 9.37 9.79 -15.99
C ASP A 403 8.87 10.12 -17.41
N GLU A 404 9.04 9.13 -18.30
CA GLU A 404 8.46 9.03 -19.64
C GLU A 404 8.63 10.20 -20.63
N TYR A 405 9.43 11.22 -20.34
CA TYR A 405 9.65 12.33 -21.27
C TYR A 405 10.47 11.93 -22.51
N ALA A 406 10.26 12.66 -23.61
CA ALA A 406 10.80 12.34 -24.92
C ALA A 406 12.34 12.32 -24.99
N LYS A 407 12.92 11.16 -25.35
CA LYS A 407 14.38 10.96 -25.56
C LYS A 407 15.07 12.02 -26.42
N LYS A 408 14.38 12.52 -27.45
CA LYS A 408 14.97 13.44 -28.44
C LYS A 408 15.28 14.82 -27.86
N ASP A 409 14.69 15.17 -26.72
CA ASP A 409 14.89 16.45 -26.04
C ASP A 409 15.65 16.31 -24.72
N ALA A 410 16.54 15.32 -24.65
CA ALA A 410 17.21 14.91 -23.41
C ALA A 410 17.93 16.07 -22.69
N GLU A 411 18.63 16.96 -23.41
CA GLU A 411 19.35 18.07 -22.75
C GLU A 411 18.38 19.09 -22.12
N ALA A 412 17.28 19.43 -22.79
CA ALA A 412 16.25 20.30 -22.23
C ALA A 412 15.56 19.65 -21.02
N PHE A 413 15.25 18.35 -21.11
CA PHE A 413 14.70 17.57 -20.00
C PHE A 413 15.65 17.55 -18.79
N ARG A 414 16.95 17.35 -19.02
CA ARG A 414 17.97 17.37 -17.94
C ARG A 414 18.07 18.75 -17.30
N ALA A 415 18.10 19.81 -18.11
CA ALA A 415 18.11 21.19 -17.61
C ALA A 415 16.85 21.51 -16.79
N PHE A 416 15.67 21.11 -17.28
CA PHE A 416 14.40 21.24 -16.58
C PHE A 416 14.41 20.49 -15.23
N THR A 417 14.85 19.23 -15.24
CA THR A 417 14.95 18.40 -14.04
C THR A 417 15.87 19.03 -13.01
N ASP A 418 17.07 19.47 -13.41
CA ASP A 418 18.02 20.13 -12.50
C ASP A 418 17.48 21.46 -11.95
N HIS A 419 16.78 22.24 -12.78
CA HIS A 419 16.12 23.47 -12.38
C HIS A 419 15.09 23.22 -11.27
N PHE A 420 14.19 22.25 -11.46
CA PHE A 420 13.16 21.97 -10.45
C PHE A 420 13.69 21.28 -9.21
N ILE A 421 14.77 20.49 -9.31
CA ILE A 421 15.50 20.02 -8.12
C ILE A 421 15.96 21.21 -7.29
N LYS A 422 16.69 22.15 -7.93
CA LYS A 422 17.24 23.33 -7.23
C LYS A 422 16.15 24.25 -6.71
N TYR A 423 15.08 24.45 -7.47
CA TYR A 423 13.94 25.26 -7.06
C TYR A 423 13.30 24.72 -5.79
N VAL A 424 12.94 23.43 -5.76
CA VAL A 424 12.32 22.79 -4.61
C VAL A 424 13.27 22.75 -3.41
N GLN A 425 14.56 22.47 -3.63
CA GLN A 425 15.59 22.54 -2.58
C GLN A 425 15.77 23.95 -2.01
N GLY A 426 15.55 25.00 -2.80
CA GLY A 426 15.55 26.40 -2.35
C GLY A 426 14.52 26.69 -1.25
N PHE A 427 13.45 25.89 -1.15
CA PHE A 427 12.45 25.96 -0.08
C PHE A 427 12.75 25.00 1.09
N GLY A 428 13.95 24.41 1.15
CA GLY A 428 14.39 23.53 2.23
C GLY A 428 13.83 22.11 2.16
N LYS A 429 13.35 21.69 0.98
CA LYS A 429 12.87 20.34 0.73
C LYS A 429 13.96 19.46 0.10
N ASP A 430 14.01 18.19 0.46
CA ASP A 430 14.70 17.17 -0.32
C ASP A 430 13.81 16.79 -1.52
N VAL A 431 14.41 16.28 -2.59
CA VAL A 431 13.68 15.95 -3.82
C VAL A 431 13.70 14.46 -4.07
N ARG A 432 12.56 13.92 -4.46
CA ARG A 432 12.44 12.59 -5.03
C ARG A 432 12.04 12.67 -6.50
N LEU A 433 12.51 11.74 -7.32
CA LEU A 433 12.17 11.68 -8.73
C LEU A 433 12.21 10.24 -9.27
N TRP A 434 11.50 10.01 -10.37
CA TRP A 434 11.63 8.80 -11.16
C TRP A 434 12.94 8.81 -11.93
N GLY A 435 13.68 7.70 -11.90
CA GLY A 435 14.92 7.61 -12.64
C GLY A 435 14.69 7.62 -14.16
N ALA A 436 15.22 8.63 -14.85
CA ALA A 436 15.11 8.76 -16.32
C ALA A 436 16.43 9.07 -17.04
N LEU A 437 17.55 9.19 -16.31
CA LEU A 437 18.82 9.72 -16.87
C LEU A 437 19.54 8.75 -17.81
N THR A 438 19.20 7.46 -17.83
CA THR A 438 19.70 6.52 -18.85
C THR A 438 18.93 6.66 -20.16
N HIS A 439 17.64 6.95 -20.09
CA HIS A 439 16.83 7.28 -21.26
C HIS A 439 17.21 8.65 -21.82
N ALA A 440 17.26 9.67 -20.96
CA ALA A 440 17.65 11.04 -21.29
C ALA A 440 19.18 11.22 -21.23
N GLN A 441 19.87 10.61 -22.18
CA GLN A 441 21.32 10.73 -22.34
C GLN A 441 21.71 12.16 -22.71
N GLY A 442 22.66 12.73 -21.97
CA GLY A 442 23.13 14.09 -22.19
C GLY A 442 24.26 14.46 -21.24
N THR A 443 24.81 15.65 -21.46
CA THR A 443 25.96 16.22 -20.75
C THR A 443 25.55 17.25 -19.71
N THR A 444 24.35 17.81 -19.79
CA THR A 444 23.84 18.74 -18.77
C THR A 444 23.83 18.06 -17.41
N PRO A 445 24.54 18.59 -16.39
CA PRO A 445 24.56 18.00 -15.06
C PRO A 445 23.17 18.05 -14.41
N VAL A 446 22.84 16.99 -13.67
CA VAL A 446 21.61 16.94 -12.85
C VAL A 446 22.04 16.74 -11.40
N THR A 447 21.52 17.59 -10.51
CA THR A 447 21.88 17.63 -9.10
C THR A 447 21.59 16.30 -8.39
N VAL A 448 22.58 15.81 -7.63
CA VAL A 448 22.52 14.52 -6.89
C VAL A 448 22.28 14.72 -5.39
N LYS A 449 22.85 15.79 -4.83
CA LYS A 449 22.81 16.04 -3.38
C LYS A 449 21.36 16.24 -2.92
N ASN A 450 20.97 15.54 -1.85
CA ASN A 450 19.60 15.55 -1.32
C ASN A 450 18.53 15.17 -2.35
N VAL A 451 18.89 14.26 -3.26
CA VAL A 451 17.97 13.66 -4.23
C VAL A 451 17.89 12.15 -4.02
N THR A 452 16.67 11.65 -3.93
CA THR A 452 16.36 10.21 -3.90
C THR A 452 15.72 9.81 -5.23
N MET A 453 16.14 8.69 -5.81
CA MET A 453 15.62 8.22 -7.09
C MET A 453 14.81 6.94 -6.91
N ASN A 454 13.57 6.94 -7.40
CA ASN A 454 12.84 5.70 -7.65
C ASN A 454 13.36 5.09 -8.94
N THR A 455 14.14 4.02 -8.83
CA THR A 455 14.69 3.33 -9.99
C THR A 455 13.70 2.24 -10.39
N TRP A 456 12.83 2.59 -11.34
CA TRP A 456 11.64 1.82 -11.68
C TRP A 456 11.81 0.90 -12.89
N TYR A 457 12.57 1.33 -13.90
CA TYR A 457 12.86 0.54 -15.08
C TYR A 457 14.32 0.75 -15.52
N ASN A 458 15.07 -0.34 -15.70
CA ASN A 458 16.51 -0.26 -15.97
C ASN A 458 16.85 0.44 -17.30
N GLY A 459 15.92 0.45 -18.26
CA GLY A 459 16.07 1.19 -19.51
C GLY A 459 15.95 2.71 -19.36
N TYR A 460 15.25 3.17 -18.32
CA TYR A 460 15.11 4.59 -17.99
C TYR A 460 16.17 5.08 -17.00
N ALA A 461 16.52 4.24 -16.03
CA ALA A 461 17.64 4.46 -15.14
C ALA A 461 18.36 3.14 -14.86
N ASN A 462 19.55 2.99 -15.42
CA ASN A 462 20.44 1.89 -15.10
C ASN A 462 20.92 2.06 -13.64
N PRO A 463 20.59 1.14 -12.73
CA PRO A 463 20.82 1.33 -11.29
C PRO A 463 22.31 1.50 -10.94
N VAL A 464 23.19 0.84 -11.69
CA VAL A 464 24.63 0.94 -11.47
C VAL A 464 25.16 2.30 -11.89
N GLU A 465 24.71 2.83 -13.03
CA GLU A 465 25.09 4.17 -13.46
C GLU A 465 24.55 5.23 -12.49
N MET A 466 23.34 5.05 -11.95
CA MET A 466 22.79 5.97 -10.96
C MET A 466 23.58 5.92 -9.63
N LYS A 467 24.03 4.73 -9.22
CA LYS A 467 24.99 4.57 -8.10
C LYS A 467 26.30 5.30 -8.37
N LYS A 468 26.85 5.23 -9.58
CA LYS A 468 28.08 5.96 -9.95
C LYS A 468 27.92 7.47 -9.89
N LEU A 469 26.75 7.97 -10.30
CA LEU A 469 26.40 9.39 -10.16
C LEU A 469 26.22 9.81 -8.70
N GLY A 470 25.93 8.86 -7.80
CA GLY A 470 25.84 9.07 -6.35
C GLY A 470 24.41 9.22 -5.83
N TYR A 471 23.40 8.84 -6.61
CA TYR A 471 22.01 8.84 -6.15
C TYR A 471 21.77 7.74 -5.12
N ASN A 472 21.03 8.10 -4.06
CA ASN A 472 20.35 7.10 -3.24
C ASN A 472 19.13 6.59 -4.02
N GLN A 473 18.92 5.28 -4.00
CA GLN A 473 17.93 4.61 -4.83
C GLN A 473 16.90 3.88 -3.98
N ILE A 474 15.64 3.99 -4.39
CA ILE A 474 14.52 3.18 -3.93
C ILE A 474 14.23 2.17 -5.03
N SER A 475 14.36 0.88 -4.72
CA SER A 475 14.01 -0.19 -5.63
C SER A 475 12.50 -0.19 -5.91
N THR A 476 12.12 0.17 -7.14
CA THR A 476 10.72 0.18 -7.57
C THR A 476 10.50 -0.58 -8.90
N PRO A 477 11.13 -1.76 -9.12
CA PRO A 477 11.15 -2.40 -10.43
C PRO A 477 9.75 -2.77 -10.93
N ASP A 478 9.41 -2.23 -12.09
CA ASP A 478 8.15 -2.41 -12.82
C ASP A 478 7.79 -3.88 -13.02
N GLY A 479 8.73 -4.69 -13.52
CA GLY A 479 8.56 -6.12 -13.80
C GLY A 479 8.37 -7.01 -12.55
N TRP A 480 8.45 -6.44 -11.36
CA TRP A 480 8.31 -7.14 -10.08
C TRP A 480 7.21 -6.57 -9.18
N LEU A 481 7.05 -5.24 -9.16
CA LEU A 481 6.35 -4.55 -8.08
C LEU A 481 5.22 -3.63 -8.56
N TYR A 482 4.86 -3.66 -9.85
CA TYR A 482 3.75 -2.85 -10.37
C TYR A 482 2.46 -3.66 -10.44
N ILE A 483 1.44 -3.15 -9.76
CA ILE A 483 0.05 -3.56 -9.88
C ILE A 483 -0.63 -2.61 -10.86
N VAL A 484 -1.19 -3.13 -11.95
CA VAL A 484 -2.01 -2.36 -12.89
C VAL A 484 -3.34 -3.06 -13.08
N PRO A 485 -4.39 -2.67 -12.33
CA PRO A 485 -5.63 -3.42 -12.25
C PRO A 485 -6.31 -3.62 -13.60
N ALA A 486 -6.57 -4.88 -13.95
CA ALA A 486 -7.29 -5.28 -15.16
C ALA A 486 -6.72 -4.71 -16.49
N ALA A 487 -5.41 -4.46 -16.56
CA ALA A 487 -4.76 -3.86 -17.73
C ALA A 487 -4.30 -4.85 -18.81
N GLY A 488 -4.01 -6.09 -18.42
CA GLY A 488 -3.47 -7.13 -19.32
C GLY A 488 -1.96 -7.02 -19.56
N TYR A 489 -1.27 -6.17 -18.80
CA TYR A 489 0.19 -6.06 -18.71
C TYR A 489 0.56 -5.71 -17.25
N TYR A 490 1.84 -5.87 -16.90
CA TYR A 490 2.28 -5.98 -15.50
C TYR A 490 1.39 -6.98 -14.74
N TYR A 491 1.15 -6.76 -13.45
CA TYR A 491 0.38 -7.68 -12.63
C TYR A 491 -0.99 -7.11 -12.30
N ASP A 492 -2.03 -7.92 -12.45
CA ASP A 492 -3.32 -7.63 -11.82
C ASP A 492 -3.24 -7.86 -10.30
N TYR A 493 -2.57 -8.94 -9.89
CA TYR A 493 -2.15 -9.24 -8.53
C TYR A 493 -0.67 -9.62 -8.56
N LEU A 494 0.15 -9.06 -7.66
CA LEU A 494 1.57 -9.42 -7.59
C LEU A 494 1.75 -10.91 -7.30
N ASP A 495 2.78 -11.52 -7.89
CA ASP A 495 3.21 -12.88 -7.54
C ASP A 495 3.92 -12.87 -6.18
N THR A 496 3.13 -12.91 -5.12
CA THR A 496 3.61 -12.82 -3.73
C THR A 496 4.55 -13.97 -3.36
N LYS A 497 4.39 -15.16 -3.96
CA LYS A 497 5.28 -16.30 -3.73
C LYS A 497 6.65 -16.07 -4.35
N ASN A 498 6.68 -15.62 -5.60
CA ASN A 498 7.93 -15.29 -6.28
C ASN A 498 8.67 -14.15 -5.57
N ILE A 499 7.96 -13.07 -5.19
CA ILE A 499 8.52 -11.94 -4.47
C ILE A 499 9.12 -12.38 -3.14
N TYR A 500 8.38 -13.15 -2.33
CA TYR A 500 8.84 -13.58 -1.01
C TYR A 500 10.16 -14.36 -1.08
N ASN A 501 10.28 -15.24 -2.08
CA ASN A 501 11.42 -16.14 -2.24
C ASN A 501 12.62 -15.47 -2.92
N ASN A 502 12.39 -14.55 -3.85
CA ASN A 502 13.44 -14.11 -4.79
C ASN A 502 13.73 -12.61 -4.76
N TRP A 503 12.85 -11.77 -4.22
CA TRP A 503 13.03 -10.32 -4.22
C TRP A 503 13.41 -9.79 -2.83
N THR A 504 14.31 -8.82 -2.84
CA THR A 504 14.60 -7.91 -1.72
C THR A 504 14.82 -6.52 -2.28
N PRO A 505 14.76 -5.46 -1.46
CA PRO A 505 15.06 -4.11 -1.95
C PRO A 505 16.42 -3.96 -2.64
N SER A 506 17.42 -4.79 -2.33
CA SER A 506 18.71 -4.79 -3.04
C SER A 506 18.62 -5.19 -4.52
N MET A 507 17.49 -5.72 -4.99
CA MET A 507 17.25 -6.06 -6.38
C MET A 507 16.47 -4.95 -7.09
N ILE A 508 17.05 -4.35 -8.12
CA ILE A 508 16.43 -3.34 -8.99
C ILE A 508 16.37 -3.87 -10.42
N GLY A 509 15.24 -4.48 -10.77
CA GLY A 509 15.02 -5.16 -12.04
C GLY A 509 16.00 -6.31 -12.17
N ASP A 510 16.89 -6.24 -13.17
CA ASP A 510 17.83 -7.31 -13.46
C ASP A 510 19.16 -7.17 -12.68
N VAL A 511 19.31 -6.08 -11.92
CA VAL A 511 20.52 -5.79 -11.12
C VAL A 511 20.26 -6.15 -9.67
N ASN A 512 21.12 -6.99 -9.10
CA ASN A 512 21.12 -7.30 -7.67
C ASN A 512 22.38 -6.73 -6.99
N PHE A 513 22.18 -5.80 -6.06
CA PHE A 513 23.25 -5.19 -5.28
C PHE A 513 23.66 -6.11 -4.12
N LEU A 514 24.92 -6.00 -3.70
CA LEU A 514 25.41 -6.76 -2.55
C LEU A 514 24.68 -6.32 -1.26
N PRO A 515 24.33 -7.26 -0.36
CA PRO A 515 23.69 -6.92 0.91
C PRO A 515 24.50 -5.89 1.71
N GLY A 516 23.81 -4.90 2.29
CA GLY A 516 24.41 -3.81 3.05
C GLY A 516 24.96 -2.65 2.20
N ASP A 517 24.77 -2.66 0.88
CA ASP A 517 25.10 -1.51 0.03
C ASP A 517 24.23 -0.29 0.42
N PRO A 518 24.84 0.81 0.93
CA PRO A 518 24.09 1.94 1.46
C PRO A 518 23.42 2.80 0.37
N THR A 519 23.70 2.53 -0.91
CA THR A 519 23.10 3.25 -2.05
C THR A 519 21.64 2.87 -2.24
N ILE A 520 21.25 1.66 -1.82
CA ILE A 520 19.88 1.18 -1.86
C ILE A 520 19.24 1.37 -0.50
N ILE A 521 18.44 2.42 -0.37
CA ILE A 521 17.90 2.84 0.93
C ILE A 521 16.59 2.10 1.28
N GLY A 522 16.02 1.39 0.32
CA GLY A 522 14.83 0.58 0.49
C GLY A 522 14.10 0.29 -0.81
N GLY A 523 12.82 -0.05 -0.70
CA GLY A 523 11.99 -0.45 -1.83
C GLY A 523 10.61 0.17 -1.76
N SER A 524 9.94 0.20 -2.91
CA SER A 524 8.55 0.64 -3.03
C SER A 524 7.85 -0.19 -4.10
N PHE A 525 6.60 -0.56 -3.83
CA PHE A 525 5.72 -1.12 -4.86
C PHE A 525 4.65 -0.12 -5.25
N ALA A 526 4.10 -0.24 -6.45
CA ALA A 526 3.20 0.75 -7.00
C ALA A 526 1.89 0.12 -7.46
N GLU A 527 0.80 0.83 -7.24
CA GLU A 527 -0.47 0.59 -7.90
C GLU A 527 -0.76 1.74 -8.85
N TRP A 528 -0.92 1.42 -10.13
CA TRP A 528 -1.17 2.37 -11.22
C TRP A 528 -2.55 2.12 -11.86
N ASN A 529 -3.35 3.19 -11.95
CA ASN A 529 -4.71 3.16 -12.45
C ASN A 529 -4.77 3.52 -13.95
N ASP A 530 -3.87 2.96 -14.75
CA ASP A 530 -3.69 3.25 -16.18
C ASP A 530 -5.00 3.20 -17.00
N ILE A 531 -5.86 2.23 -16.68
CA ILE A 531 -7.09 1.98 -17.41
C ILE A 531 -8.24 2.81 -16.84
N VAL A 532 -8.20 4.11 -17.10
CA VAL A 532 -9.24 5.05 -16.68
C VAL A 532 -10.60 4.67 -17.27
N GLY A 533 -11.61 4.56 -16.40
CA GLY A 533 -13.00 4.33 -16.83
C GLY A 533 -13.42 2.86 -16.88
N ASN A 534 -12.55 1.92 -16.49
CA ASN A 534 -12.87 0.48 -16.50
C ASN A 534 -13.81 0.02 -15.37
N GLY A 535 -14.07 0.84 -14.35
CA GLY A 535 -14.92 0.49 -13.23
C GLY A 535 -14.19 -0.03 -11.99
N ILE A 536 -12.84 0.02 -11.94
CA ILE A 536 -12.07 -0.33 -10.74
C ILE A 536 -12.45 0.57 -9.56
N SER A 537 -12.85 -0.08 -8.47
CA SER A 537 -13.19 0.57 -7.20
C SER A 537 -11.99 0.66 -6.25
N GLU A 538 -12.11 1.50 -5.21
CA GLU A 538 -11.20 1.48 -4.07
C GLU A 538 -11.07 0.08 -3.44
N LYS A 539 -12.15 -0.69 -3.48
CA LYS A 539 -12.20 -2.06 -2.95
C LYS A 539 -11.42 -3.04 -3.82
N ASP A 540 -11.50 -2.88 -5.14
CA ASP A 540 -10.72 -3.68 -6.09
C ASP A 540 -9.21 -3.44 -5.95
N VAL A 541 -8.82 -2.17 -5.73
CA VAL A 541 -7.42 -1.78 -5.48
C VAL A 541 -6.94 -2.40 -4.17
N HIS A 542 -7.71 -2.27 -3.09
CA HIS A 542 -7.31 -2.83 -1.80
C HIS A 542 -7.21 -4.36 -1.81
N ASP A 543 -8.10 -5.06 -2.53
CA ASP A 543 -8.04 -6.51 -2.66
C ASP A 543 -6.71 -6.99 -3.29
N ARG A 544 -6.17 -6.22 -4.25
CA ARG A 544 -4.87 -6.48 -4.89
C ARG A 544 -3.68 -6.12 -4.01
N VAL A 545 -3.77 -4.99 -3.32
CA VAL A 545 -2.69 -4.46 -2.48
C VAL A 545 -2.55 -5.25 -1.17
N PHE A 546 -3.64 -5.76 -0.59
CA PHE A 546 -3.61 -6.42 0.71
C PHE A 546 -2.57 -7.54 0.84
N PRO A 547 -2.57 -8.58 -0.02
CA PRO A 547 -1.58 -9.66 0.08
C PRO A 547 -0.15 -9.18 -0.23
N ALA A 548 -0.01 -8.23 -1.16
CA ALA A 548 1.28 -7.62 -1.49
C ALA A 548 1.88 -6.87 -0.28
N MET A 549 1.08 -6.12 0.46
CA MET A 549 1.52 -5.40 1.66
C MET A 549 2.11 -6.34 2.71
N GLN A 550 1.49 -7.51 2.92
CA GLN A 550 1.98 -8.50 3.88
C GLN A 550 3.36 -9.03 3.50
N VAL A 551 3.55 -9.42 2.23
CA VAL A 551 4.85 -9.94 1.75
C VAL A 551 5.90 -8.84 1.66
N LEU A 552 5.58 -7.69 1.10
CA LEU A 552 6.57 -6.65 0.85
C LEU A 552 7.02 -5.97 2.15
N SER A 553 6.14 -5.81 3.14
CA SER A 553 6.56 -5.36 4.47
C SER A 553 7.56 -6.31 5.12
N GLU A 554 7.38 -7.64 4.99
CA GLU A 554 8.37 -8.63 5.41
C GLU A 554 9.70 -8.41 4.72
N LYS A 555 9.71 -8.37 3.38
CA LYS A 555 10.96 -8.28 2.59
C LYS A 555 11.67 -6.94 2.76
N MET A 556 10.94 -5.85 2.97
CA MET A 556 11.53 -4.53 3.19
C MET A 556 11.99 -4.31 4.65
N TRP A 557 11.47 -5.09 5.62
CA TRP A 557 11.95 -5.05 7.01
C TRP A 557 13.11 -6.03 7.26
N THR A 558 13.02 -7.24 6.71
CA THR A 558 13.95 -8.35 6.98
C THR A 558 14.95 -8.62 5.87
N GLY A 559 14.79 -8.01 4.70
CA GLY A 559 15.66 -8.23 3.55
C GLY A 559 15.70 -9.69 3.11
N SER A 560 16.91 -10.23 3.03
CA SER A 560 17.14 -11.64 2.64
C SER A 560 16.88 -12.63 3.79
N HIS A 561 16.80 -12.16 5.03
CA HIS A 561 16.50 -13.03 6.17
C HIS A 561 15.07 -13.54 6.08
N THR A 562 14.88 -14.85 6.28
CA THR A 562 13.59 -15.52 6.18
C THR A 562 13.41 -16.43 7.39
N VAL A 563 12.38 -16.18 8.21
CA VAL A 563 12.12 -16.95 9.44
C VAL A 563 11.33 -18.23 9.15
N THR A 564 10.37 -18.15 8.22
CA THR A 564 9.48 -19.25 7.81
C THR A 564 9.43 -19.35 6.30
N GLY A 565 9.14 -20.52 5.74
CA GLY A 565 8.90 -20.64 4.29
C GLY A 565 7.62 -19.90 3.87
N TYR A 566 7.49 -19.61 2.57
CA TYR A 566 6.34 -18.87 2.04
C TYR A 566 4.99 -19.53 2.37
N ASP A 567 4.87 -20.86 2.22
CA ASP A 567 3.59 -21.54 2.43
C ASP A 567 3.14 -21.42 3.92
N ASP A 568 4.09 -21.57 4.86
CA ASP A 568 3.83 -21.34 6.29
C ASP A 568 3.51 -19.86 6.59
N PHE A 569 4.20 -18.93 5.92
CA PHE A 569 3.94 -17.50 6.03
C PHE A 569 2.53 -17.15 5.53
N GLU A 570 2.13 -17.66 4.36
CA GLU A 570 0.83 -17.44 3.76
C GLU A 570 -0.31 -18.00 4.63
N ASP A 571 -0.12 -19.18 5.20
CA ASP A 571 -1.12 -19.77 6.11
C ASP A 571 -1.23 -19.01 7.44
N ALA A 572 -0.11 -18.54 7.98
CA ALA A 572 -0.10 -17.75 9.20
C ALA A 572 -0.62 -16.32 8.97
N SER A 573 -0.33 -15.70 7.82
CA SER A 573 -0.74 -14.33 7.48
C SER A 573 -2.26 -14.15 7.39
N LYS A 574 -3.00 -15.23 7.08
CA LYS A 574 -4.49 -15.26 7.09
C LYS A 574 -5.08 -14.90 8.46
N LYS A 575 -4.31 -15.04 9.54
CA LYS A 575 -4.71 -14.69 10.92
C LYS A 575 -4.42 -13.25 11.31
N ILE A 576 -3.72 -12.50 10.45
CA ILE A 576 -3.38 -11.09 10.65
C ILE A 576 -4.19 -10.27 9.65
N GLY A 577 -4.99 -9.34 10.17
CA GLY A 577 -5.93 -8.53 9.41
C GLY A 577 -5.32 -7.26 8.84
N GLU A 578 -6.16 -6.27 8.59
CA GLU A 578 -5.74 -4.96 8.06
C GLU A 578 -5.23 -4.02 9.16
N GLY A 579 -5.44 -4.40 10.43
CA GLY A 579 -5.12 -3.61 11.60
C GLY A 579 -6.38 -3.25 12.40
N PRO A 580 -6.23 -2.79 13.66
CA PRO A 580 -7.35 -2.39 14.49
C PRO A 580 -8.17 -1.30 13.82
N SER A 581 -9.49 -1.34 14.02
CA SER A 581 -10.44 -0.37 13.47
C SER A 581 -10.63 -0.40 11.95
N LEU A 582 -9.90 -1.25 11.23
CA LEU A 582 -9.98 -1.38 9.77
C LEU A 582 -10.78 -2.61 9.37
N ASN A 583 -11.59 -2.43 8.32
CA ASN A 583 -12.29 -3.50 7.62
C ASN A 583 -12.53 -3.06 6.18
N ILE A 584 -11.45 -2.69 5.49
CA ILE A 584 -11.47 -2.17 4.12
C ILE A 584 -11.97 -3.27 3.17
N ARG A 585 -11.62 -4.55 3.43
CA ARG A 585 -12.14 -5.73 2.72
C ARG A 585 -13.59 -6.12 3.06
N GLY A 586 -14.25 -5.46 4.01
CA GLY A 586 -15.66 -5.76 4.33
C GLY A 586 -15.89 -7.19 4.83
N LYS A 587 -14.91 -7.81 5.50
CA LYS A 587 -15.03 -9.16 6.05
C LYS A 587 -16.14 -9.19 7.12
N MET A 588 -16.94 -10.25 7.06
CA MET A 588 -18.06 -10.49 7.95
C MET A 588 -18.13 -11.98 8.36
N GLY A 589 -18.50 -12.22 9.62
CA GLY A 589 -18.66 -13.58 10.15
C GLY A 589 -17.35 -14.32 10.38
N LYS A 590 -17.46 -15.61 10.69
CA LYS A 590 -16.34 -16.55 10.81
C LYS A 590 -16.29 -17.46 9.59
N THR A 591 -15.12 -18.00 9.26
CA THR A 591 -14.94 -18.89 8.11
C THR A 591 -15.61 -20.27 8.28
N ASP A 592 -15.78 -20.74 9.51
CA ASP A 592 -16.40 -22.04 9.85
C ASP A 592 -17.94 -21.98 9.95
N GLN A 593 -18.51 -20.77 9.95
CA GLN A 593 -19.96 -20.53 10.01
C GLN A 593 -20.37 -19.62 8.85
N PRO A 594 -20.53 -20.19 7.65
CA PRO A 594 -20.59 -19.38 6.45
C PRO A 594 -21.85 -18.51 6.35
N MET A 595 -22.97 -18.94 6.94
CA MET A 595 -24.15 -18.09 7.08
C MET A 595 -23.93 -17.09 8.21
N VAL A 596 -23.70 -15.84 7.85
CA VAL A 596 -23.32 -14.78 8.79
C VAL A 596 -24.52 -14.15 9.48
N ALA A 597 -25.64 -14.03 8.77
CA ALA A 597 -26.86 -13.43 9.31
C ALA A 597 -28.11 -13.95 8.61
N PHE A 598 -29.19 -14.03 9.37
CA PHE A 598 -30.53 -14.35 8.88
C PHE A 598 -31.55 -13.45 9.57
N PHE A 599 -32.31 -12.70 8.78
CA PHE A 599 -33.40 -11.85 9.20
C PHE A 599 -34.70 -12.33 8.53
N ASN A 600 -35.48 -13.13 9.25
CA ASN A 600 -36.82 -13.59 8.81
C ASN A 600 -37.93 -12.57 9.06
N PHE A 601 -37.67 -11.51 9.83
CA PHE A 601 -38.60 -10.43 10.17
C PHE A 601 -39.94 -10.84 10.85
N ASP A 602 -40.14 -12.11 11.20
CA ASP A 602 -41.31 -12.61 11.94
C ASP A 602 -41.59 -11.88 13.26
N LYS A 603 -40.53 -11.42 13.92
CA LYS A 603 -40.59 -10.71 15.20
C LYS A 603 -39.66 -9.52 15.21
N ARG A 604 -39.97 -8.54 16.06
CA ARG A 604 -39.15 -7.35 16.27
C ARG A 604 -37.72 -7.73 16.66
N ASN A 605 -36.75 -7.32 15.85
CA ASN A 605 -35.33 -7.47 16.15
C ASN A 605 -34.76 -6.15 16.72
N LYS A 606 -34.19 -6.20 17.93
CA LYS A 606 -33.61 -5.02 18.60
C LYS A 606 -32.40 -4.40 17.87
N ASN A 607 -31.75 -5.16 17.00
CA ASN A 607 -30.61 -4.71 16.20
C ASN A 607 -31.04 -4.10 14.86
N ILE A 608 -32.35 -4.03 14.59
CA ILE A 608 -32.91 -3.39 13.40
C ILE A 608 -33.63 -2.12 13.84
N HIS A 609 -33.20 -0.98 13.29
CA HIS A 609 -33.84 0.30 13.57
C HIS A 609 -34.73 0.70 12.40
N LEU A 610 -36.04 0.71 12.61
CA LEU A 610 -37.02 1.09 11.60
C LEU A 610 -37.15 2.61 11.52
N GLN A 611 -37.18 3.14 10.31
CA GLN A 611 -37.48 4.53 9.99
C GLN A 611 -38.63 4.56 8.98
N LYS A 612 -39.86 4.82 9.46
CA LYS A 612 -41.09 4.78 8.65
C LYS A 612 -41.36 3.43 7.94
N ALA A 613 -40.64 2.38 8.31
CA ALA A 613 -40.90 1.00 7.91
C ALA A 613 -41.78 0.33 8.97
N ALA A 614 -42.56 -0.68 8.56
CA ALA A 614 -43.45 -1.42 9.44
C ALA A 614 -43.33 -2.93 9.21
N TYR A 615 -43.81 -3.73 10.15
CA TYR A 615 -44.00 -5.16 9.92
C TYR A 615 -45.35 -5.40 9.24
N ALA A 616 -45.41 -6.30 8.26
CA ALA A 616 -46.62 -6.68 7.56
C ALA A 616 -46.58 -8.16 7.14
N ALA A 617 -47.69 -8.73 6.67
CA ALA A 617 -47.70 -10.09 6.13
C ALA A 617 -46.65 -10.25 5.01
N GLY A 618 -45.78 -11.23 5.19
CA GLY A 618 -44.63 -11.54 4.33
C GLY A 618 -44.87 -12.66 3.33
N MET A 619 -43.79 -13.10 2.69
CA MET A 619 -43.77 -14.33 1.91
C MET A 619 -43.89 -15.53 2.85
N LYS A 620 -43.23 -15.45 4.01
CA LYS A 620 -43.34 -16.41 5.11
C LYS A 620 -43.49 -15.62 6.40
N GLY A 621 -44.60 -15.81 7.10
CA GLY A 621 -44.86 -15.08 8.35
C GLY A 621 -44.91 -13.56 8.13
N ASN A 622 -44.00 -12.80 8.73
CA ASN A 622 -43.95 -11.34 8.61
C ASN A 622 -42.74 -10.84 7.83
N ALA A 623 -42.94 -9.80 7.01
CA ALA A 623 -41.93 -9.06 6.28
C ALA A 623 -41.78 -7.63 6.82
N LEU A 624 -40.71 -6.95 6.38
CA LEU A 624 -40.63 -5.49 6.46
C LEU A 624 -41.34 -4.86 5.26
N SER A 625 -42.20 -3.88 5.54
CA SER A 625 -42.93 -3.09 4.55
C SER A 625 -42.42 -1.65 4.53
N PHE A 626 -42.26 -1.11 3.33
CA PHE A 626 -41.72 0.21 3.04
C PHE A 626 -42.70 1.03 2.22
N SER A 627 -42.81 2.33 2.53
CA SER A 627 -43.76 3.27 1.94
C SER A 627 -43.07 4.32 1.06
N GLY A 628 -41.98 3.95 0.38
CA GLY A 628 -41.26 4.81 -0.56
C GLY A 628 -39.89 5.29 -0.08
N LYS A 629 -39.36 6.33 -0.75
CA LYS A 629 -37.95 6.78 -0.66
C LYS A 629 -37.43 7.18 0.73
N ASN A 630 -38.32 7.39 1.70
CA ASN A 630 -37.97 7.80 3.07
C ASN A 630 -38.27 6.70 4.11
N SER A 631 -38.60 5.49 3.66
CA SER A 631 -38.96 4.35 4.49
C SER A 631 -37.86 3.29 4.43
N PHE A 632 -37.15 3.09 5.54
CA PHE A 632 -35.99 2.20 5.62
C PHE A 632 -35.93 1.43 6.94
N ALA A 633 -35.11 0.39 6.97
CA ALA A 633 -34.62 -0.24 8.18
C ALA A 633 -33.09 -0.24 8.16
N LYS A 634 -32.47 0.16 9.27
CA LYS A 634 -31.03 0.09 9.47
C LYS A 634 -30.64 -1.26 10.05
N LEU A 635 -29.74 -1.98 9.36
CA LEU A 635 -29.21 -3.27 9.79
C LEU A 635 -27.91 -3.09 10.60
N PRO A 636 -27.47 -4.11 11.37
CA PRO A 636 -26.26 -4.01 12.19
C PRO A 636 -24.95 -4.12 11.39
N TYR A 637 -25.01 -4.34 10.07
CA TYR A 637 -23.85 -4.54 9.21
C TYR A 637 -23.78 -3.45 8.15
N LYS A 638 -22.58 -2.91 7.90
CA LYS A 638 -22.39 -1.85 6.88
C LYS A 638 -22.48 -2.42 5.46
N GLU A 639 -21.68 -3.43 5.19
CA GLU A 639 -21.51 -4.09 3.89
C GLU A 639 -20.79 -5.43 4.09
N ILE A 640 -20.89 -6.31 3.10
CA ILE A 640 -20.10 -7.54 3.02
C ILE A 640 -19.22 -7.48 1.76
N GLY A 641 -17.93 -7.76 1.93
CA GLY A 641 -16.94 -7.81 0.85
C GLY A 641 -16.99 -9.11 0.06
N TYR A 642 -16.05 -9.28 -0.86
CA TYR A 642 -16.04 -10.37 -1.86
C TYR A 642 -16.17 -11.78 -1.28
N ASP A 643 -16.58 -12.68 -2.18
CA ASP A 643 -16.90 -14.09 -1.92
C ASP A 643 -18.11 -14.25 -1.01
N TYR A 644 -19.21 -13.56 -1.35
CA TYR A 644 -20.45 -13.58 -0.59
C TYR A 644 -21.64 -14.08 -1.42
N THR A 645 -22.72 -14.40 -0.70
CA THR A 645 -24.07 -14.56 -1.25
C THR A 645 -25.07 -13.83 -0.35
N VAL A 646 -25.95 -13.03 -0.93
CA VAL A 646 -27.09 -12.43 -0.23
C VAL A 646 -28.38 -12.87 -0.91
N SER A 647 -29.30 -13.43 -0.14
CA SER A 647 -30.60 -13.89 -0.60
C SER A 647 -31.73 -13.18 0.14
N PHE A 648 -32.78 -12.79 -0.56
CA PHE A 648 -33.98 -12.21 0.05
C PHE A 648 -35.19 -12.37 -0.88
N TRP A 649 -36.38 -12.26 -0.30
CA TRP A 649 -37.63 -12.13 -1.03
C TRP A 649 -38.03 -10.66 -1.12
N ILE A 650 -38.50 -10.23 -2.30
CA ILE A 650 -39.00 -8.87 -2.50
C ILE A 650 -40.37 -8.89 -3.18
N ASN A 651 -41.25 -7.97 -2.79
CA ASN A 651 -42.53 -7.73 -3.44
C ASN A 651 -42.74 -6.21 -3.58
N PRO A 652 -42.30 -5.60 -4.69
CA PRO A 652 -42.46 -4.17 -4.92
C PRO A 652 -43.91 -3.84 -5.28
N SER A 653 -44.49 -2.82 -4.66
CA SER A 653 -45.80 -2.29 -5.04
C SER A 653 -45.73 -1.48 -6.34
N ASN A 654 -46.89 -1.14 -6.89
CA ASN A 654 -46.99 -0.26 -8.05
C ASN A 654 -46.32 1.12 -7.82
N ASN A 655 -45.98 1.79 -8.92
CA ASN A 655 -45.56 3.20 -8.94
C ASN A 655 -44.25 3.48 -8.17
N ASN A 656 -43.31 2.55 -8.18
CA ASN A 656 -41.94 2.85 -7.73
C ASN A 656 -41.24 3.79 -8.72
N GLU A 657 -40.66 4.88 -8.20
CA GLU A 657 -39.88 5.87 -8.95
C GLU A 657 -38.62 5.25 -9.57
N ASN A 658 -38.12 5.84 -10.66
CA ASN A 658 -36.79 5.51 -11.18
C ASN A 658 -35.73 5.84 -10.12
N GLY A 659 -34.77 4.94 -9.93
CA GLY A 659 -33.76 5.05 -8.89
C GLY A 659 -34.20 4.60 -7.50
N ALA A 660 -35.41 4.02 -7.34
CA ALA A 660 -35.88 3.48 -6.06
C ALA A 660 -34.84 2.54 -5.45
N ILE A 661 -34.46 2.79 -4.19
CA ILE A 661 -33.39 2.10 -3.50
C ILE A 661 -33.96 0.82 -2.87
N VAL A 662 -33.15 -0.24 -2.83
CA VAL A 662 -33.44 -1.49 -2.09
C VAL A 662 -32.45 -1.65 -0.95
N PHE A 663 -31.16 -1.47 -1.23
CA PHE A 663 -30.10 -1.52 -0.23
C PHE A 663 -29.10 -0.37 -0.42
N LYS A 664 -28.53 0.12 0.68
CA LYS A 664 -27.55 1.22 0.64
C LYS A 664 -26.51 1.12 1.75
N SER A 665 -25.26 1.39 1.39
CA SER A 665 -24.16 1.73 2.28
C SER A 665 -23.54 3.07 1.80
N PRO A 666 -22.52 3.61 2.48
CA PRO A 666 -21.77 4.75 1.97
C PRO A 666 -21.08 4.49 0.63
N ASN A 667 -20.80 3.22 0.30
CA ASN A 667 -19.94 2.84 -0.84
C ASN A 667 -20.74 2.34 -2.05
N ALA A 668 -21.93 1.78 -1.84
CA ALA A 668 -22.76 1.22 -2.92
C ALA A 668 -24.25 1.34 -2.64
N VAL A 669 -25.05 1.30 -3.70
CA VAL A 669 -26.52 1.33 -3.66
C VAL A 669 -27.08 0.30 -4.62
N ILE A 670 -27.93 -0.60 -4.14
CA ILE A 670 -28.76 -1.48 -5.00
C ILE A 670 -30.08 -0.77 -5.26
N LYS A 671 -30.47 -0.70 -6.53
CA LYS A 671 -31.67 0.00 -6.98
C LYS A 671 -32.63 -0.99 -7.66
N LEU A 672 -33.91 -0.87 -7.31
CA LEU A 672 -34.99 -1.65 -7.90
C LEU A 672 -35.16 -1.32 -9.39
N LYS A 673 -35.03 -0.02 -9.72
CA LYS A 673 -35.11 0.53 -11.07
C LYS A 673 -33.86 1.39 -11.33
N GLN A 674 -32.84 0.84 -11.98
CA GLN A 674 -31.56 1.48 -12.25
C GLN A 674 -31.71 2.57 -13.31
N GLY A 675 -31.72 3.83 -12.89
CA GLY A 675 -31.76 5.00 -13.77
C GLY A 675 -32.86 4.90 -14.82
N ASN A 676 -32.49 5.10 -16.09
CA ASN A 676 -33.41 5.06 -17.24
C ASN A 676 -33.71 3.64 -17.74
N THR A 677 -33.07 2.60 -17.19
CA THR A 677 -33.24 1.22 -17.67
C THR A 677 -34.48 0.55 -17.09
N GLY A 678 -34.97 1.01 -15.94
CA GLY A 678 -36.08 0.38 -15.20
C GLY A 678 -35.76 -1.01 -14.63
N LYS A 679 -34.51 -1.48 -14.74
CA LYS A 679 -34.07 -2.83 -14.35
C LYS A 679 -33.41 -2.84 -12.97
N LEU A 680 -33.39 -3.98 -12.30
CA LEU A 680 -32.63 -4.17 -11.08
C LEU A 680 -31.14 -3.95 -11.36
N GLY A 681 -30.46 -3.19 -10.50
CA GLY A 681 -29.07 -2.86 -10.69
C GLY A 681 -28.40 -2.30 -9.44
N PHE A 682 -27.16 -1.85 -9.59
CA PHE A 682 -26.45 -1.17 -8.52
C PHE A 682 -25.58 -0.02 -9.04
N SER A 683 -25.25 0.88 -8.12
CA SER A 683 -24.33 2.00 -8.33
C SER A 683 -23.21 1.98 -7.31
N ARG A 684 -21.97 2.22 -7.75
CA ARG A 684 -20.81 2.46 -6.87
C ARG A 684 -19.78 3.35 -7.57
N GLU A 685 -19.16 4.25 -6.83
CA GLU A 685 -18.07 5.12 -7.32
C GLU A 685 -18.33 5.78 -8.69
N GLY A 686 -19.57 6.23 -8.92
CA GLY A 686 -19.97 6.88 -10.18
C GLY A 686 -20.30 5.95 -11.34
N TYR A 687 -20.18 4.63 -11.16
CA TYR A 687 -20.57 3.62 -12.14
C TYR A 687 -21.95 3.04 -11.84
N ASP A 688 -22.72 2.81 -12.89
CA ASP A 688 -24.05 2.22 -12.86
C ASP A 688 -24.06 0.90 -13.65
N PHE A 689 -24.62 -0.15 -13.05
CA PHE A 689 -24.73 -1.47 -13.63
C PHE A 689 -26.16 -2.01 -13.47
N ASP A 690 -26.64 -2.79 -14.43
CA ASP A 690 -27.94 -3.44 -14.36
C ASP A 690 -27.88 -4.92 -14.76
N PHE A 691 -28.79 -5.70 -14.19
CA PHE A 691 -28.82 -7.15 -14.35
C PHE A 691 -29.70 -7.62 -15.52
N ASP A 692 -30.11 -6.73 -16.41
CA ASP A 692 -31.05 -7.04 -17.50
C ASP A 692 -32.36 -7.71 -17.03
N TYR A 693 -32.88 -7.29 -15.87
CA TYR A 693 -34.06 -7.89 -15.27
C TYR A 693 -34.97 -6.84 -14.63
N VAL A 694 -36.27 -6.88 -14.91
CA VAL A 694 -37.29 -6.03 -14.27
C VAL A 694 -38.02 -6.86 -13.22
N VAL A 695 -37.94 -6.44 -11.96
CA VAL A 695 -38.64 -7.12 -10.86
C VAL A 695 -40.15 -6.86 -11.00
N PRO A 696 -41.01 -7.90 -11.08
CA PRO A 696 -42.44 -7.73 -11.27
C PRO A 696 -43.10 -7.06 -10.05
N GLU A 697 -44.02 -6.14 -10.31
CA GLU A 697 -44.80 -5.47 -9.27
C GLU A 697 -45.87 -6.42 -8.69
N ASN A 698 -46.17 -6.25 -7.41
CA ASN A 698 -47.11 -7.01 -6.58
C ASN A 698 -46.89 -8.53 -6.56
N THR A 699 -45.69 -9.00 -6.91
CA THR A 699 -45.35 -10.41 -6.98
C THR A 699 -44.11 -10.69 -6.12
N TRP A 700 -44.19 -11.70 -5.25
CA TRP A 700 -43.03 -12.16 -4.51
C TRP A 700 -42.00 -12.76 -5.47
N THR A 701 -40.80 -12.18 -5.48
CA THR A 701 -39.67 -12.61 -6.28
C THR A 701 -38.50 -12.94 -5.36
N HIS A 702 -37.91 -14.12 -5.54
CA HIS A 702 -36.71 -14.51 -4.82
C HIS A 702 -35.49 -13.99 -5.55
N ILE A 703 -34.68 -13.20 -4.87
CA ILE A 703 -33.46 -12.62 -5.40
C ILE A 703 -32.28 -13.21 -4.65
N VAL A 704 -31.26 -13.66 -5.39
CA VAL A 704 -29.96 -14.01 -4.84
C VAL A 704 -28.89 -13.25 -5.62
N ILE A 705 -28.05 -12.50 -4.90
CA ILE A 705 -26.90 -11.79 -5.46
C ILE A 705 -25.64 -12.37 -4.84
N ALA A 706 -24.74 -12.87 -5.67
CA ALA A 706 -23.42 -13.32 -5.27
C ALA A 706 -22.35 -12.40 -5.87
N GLY A 707 -21.27 -12.16 -5.14
CA GLY A 707 -20.19 -11.30 -5.61
C GLY A 707 -18.81 -11.87 -5.29
N THR A 708 -17.91 -11.76 -6.25
CA THR A 708 -16.49 -12.11 -6.12
C THR A 708 -15.64 -10.91 -6.53
N ASN A 709 -14.33 -11.01 -6.39
CA ASN A 709 -13.39 -10.01 -6.92
C ASN A 709 -13.37 -9.94 -8.46
N LYS A 710 -14.06 -10.85 -9.16
CA LYS A 710 -14.24 -10.80 -10.62
C LYS A 710 -15.47 -10.01 -11.05
N GLY A 711 -16.52 -10.02 -10.25
CA GLY A 711 -17.77 -9.34 -10.56
C GLY A 711 -18.97 -9.84 -9.77
N THR A 712 -20.17 -9.54 -10.27
CA THR A 712 -21.44 -9.75 -9.55
C THR A 712 -22.38 -10.65 -10.35
N ILE A 713 -23.13 -11.51 -9.66
CA ILE A 713 -24.03 -12.50 -10.26
C ILE A 713 -25.42 -12.34 -9.67
N LEU A 714 -26.45 -12.34 -10.51
CA LEU A 714 -27.85 -12.35 -10.12
C LEU A 714 -28.49 -13.71 -10.44
N TYR A 715 -29.24 -14.23 -9.48
CA TYR A 715 -30.19 -15.32 -9.66
C TYR A 715 -31.59 -14.85 -9.28
N ILE A 716 -32.59 -15.32 -10.03
CA ILE A 716 -34.00 -15.05 -9.81
C ILE A 716 -34.72 -16.39 -9.66
N ASN A 717 -35.47 -16.56 -8.56
CA ASN A 717 -36.23 -17.78 -8.29
C ASN A 717 -35.37 -19.05 -8.45
N GLY A 718 -34.16 -19.02 -7.92
CA GLY A 718 -33.17 -20.10 -7.97
C GLY A 718 -32.52 -20.36 -9.33
N ALA A 719 -32.83 -19.59 -10.37
CA ALA A 719 -32.21 -19.72 -11.70
C ALA A 719 -31.22 -18.58 -11.97
N LEU A 720 -30.11 -18.88 -12.64
CA LEU A 720 -29.12 -17.87 -13.05
C LEU A 720 -29.75 -16.88 -14.03
N GLN A 721 -29.69 -15.59 -13.72
CA GLN A 721 -30.18 -14.51 -14.57
C GLN A 721 -29.05 -13.84 -15.36
N LYS A 722 -28.04 -13.31 -14.66
CA LYS A 722 -26.94 -12.58 -15.32
C LYS A 722 -25.65 -12.65 -14.51
N LYS A 723 -24.54 -12.71 -15.23
CA LYS A 723 -23.17 -12.55 -14.70
C LYS A 723 -22.62 -11.23 -15.23
N LEU A 724 -22.20 -10.35 -14.35
CA LEU A 724 -21.55 -9.07 -14.65
C LEU A 724 -20.05 -9.23 -14.41
N TYR A 725 -19.39 -9.91 -15.34
CA TYR A 725 -17.93 -10.02 -15.44
C TYR A 725 -17.54 -10.67 -16.77
N GLY A 726 -16.31 -10.40 -17.22
CA GLY A 726 -15.81 -10.89 -18.51
C GLY A 726 -16.20 -10.03 -19.70
N ASP A 727 -16.92 -8.94 -19.46
CA ASP A 727 -17.30 -7.95 -20.46
C ASP A 727 -16.15 -6.98 -20.77
N PHE A 728 -16.20 -6.40 -21.98
CA PHE A 728 -15.24 -5.41 -22.43
C PHE A 728 -15.94 -4.13 -22.91
N ILE A 729 -15.34 -2.98 -22.60
CA ILE A 729 -15.69 -1.71 -23.25
C ILE A 729 -14.93 -1.66 -24.57
N GLN A 730 -15.66 -1.61 -25.69
CA GLN A 730 -15.10 -1.50 -27.04
C GLN A 730 -15.10 -0.03 -27.51
N PHE A 731 -14.00 0.38 -28.13
CA PHE A 731 -13.84 1.73 -28.69
C PHE A 731 -14.05 1.73 -30.22
N THR A 732 -14.14 2.91 -30.82
CA THR A 732 -14.51 3.13 -32.22
C THR A 732 -13.60 2.43 -33.24
N ASP A 733 -12.34 2.13 -32.89
CA ASP A 733 -11.49 1.13 -33.55
C ASP A 733 -11.82 -0.26 -32.98
N LYS A 734 -12.85 -0.89 -33.56
CA LYS A 734 -13.61 -2.01 -32.99
C LYS A 734 -12.81 -3.29 -32.67
N ASP A 735 -11.57 -3.45 -33.15
CA ASP A 735 -10.84 -4.72 -33.00
C ASP A 735 -9.52 -4.63 -32.20
N LYS A 736 -8.98 -3.43 -31.96
CA LYS A 736 -7.64 -3.29 -31.34
C LYS A 736 -7.65 -2.73 -29.92
N THR A 737 -8.64 -1.91 -29.59
CA THR A 737 -8.67 -1.19 -28.30
C THR A 737 -9.88 -1.61 -27.49
N LYS A 738 -9.63 -2.37 -26.41
CA LYS A 738 -10.65 -2.82 -25.46
C LYS A 738 -10.18 -2.61 -24.03
N MET A 739 -11.11 -2.32 -23.13
CA MET A 739 -10.87 -2.29 -21.69
C MET A 739 -11.71 -3.37 -21.02
N ILE A 740 -11.14 -4.11 -20.07
CA ILE A 740 -11.93 -5.02 -19.23
C ILE A 740 -12.91 -4.18 -18.41
N LYS A 741 -14.17 -4.59 -18.32
CA LYS A 741 -15.17 -3.92 -17.49
C LYS A 741 -15.20 -4.58 -16.10
N MET A 742 -15.02 -3.77 -15.06
CA MET A 742 -15.01 -4.20 -13.66
C MET A 742 -16.35 -3.89 -13.01
N GLU A 743 -17.12 -4.94 -12.73
CA GLU A 743 -18.51 -4.86 -12.26
C GLU A 743 -18.68 -5.61 -10.92
N THR A 744 -17.66 -5.50 -10.07
CA THR A 744 -17.64 -6.02 -8.70
C THR A 744 -18.63 -5.27 -7.81
N LEU A 745 -19.03 -5.84 -6.69
CA LEU A 745 -19.93 -5.18 -5.74
C LEU A 745 -19.62 -5.67 -4.33
N PHE A 746 -19.23 -4.76 -3.43
CA PHE A 746 -19.43 -5.00 -1.99
C PHE A 746 -20.91 -4.80 -1.70
N PHE A 747 -21.59 -5.84 -1.21
CA PHE A 747 -23.04 -5.74 -1.06
C PHE A 747 -23.38 -4.76 0.08
N PRO A 748 -24.15 -3.70 -0.19
CA PRO A 748 -24.50 -2.72 0.83
C PRO A 748 -25.54 -3.30 1.79
N LEU A 749 -25.25 -3.31 3.08
CA LEU A 749 -26.15 -3.88 4.10
C LEU A 749 -26.70 -2.84 5.08
N GLN A 750 -26.08 -1.66 5.17
CA GLN A 750 -26.38 -0.70 6.24
C GLN A 750 -27.86 -0.32 6.31
N MET A 751 -28.47 -0.08 5.17
CA MET A 751 -29.88 0.29 5.04
C MET A 751 -30.56 -0.62 4.04
N VAL A 752 -31.78 -1.06 4.38
CA VAL A 752 -32.70 -1.77 3.48
C VAL A 752 -34.02 -0.98 3.38
N GLY A 753 -34.64 -0.94 2.20
CA GLY A 753 -35.82 -0.12 1.91
C GLY A 753 -35.52 1.04 0.97
N GLY A 754 -36.39 2.05 0.94
CA GLY A 754 -36.30 3.18 0.02
C GLY A 754 -37.16 3.03 -1.24
N PHE A 755 -38.11 2.09 -1.22
CA PHE A 755 -39.07 1.80 -2.27
C PHE A 755 -40.45 1.52 -1.65
N ASN A 756 -41.50 1.47 -2.48
CA ASN A 756 -42.83 1.01 -2.08
C ASN A 756 -42.89 -0.51 -2.23
N GLY A 757 -43.09 -1.25 -1.14
CA GLY A 757 -43.18 -2.71 -1.20
C GLY A 757 -42.66 -3.39 0.06
N LYS A 758 -42.29 -4.66 -0.06
CA LYS A 758 -41.90 -5.51 1.08
C LYS A 758 -40.62 -6.29 0.81
N ILE A 759 -39.85 -6.57 1.86
CA ILE A 759 -38.72 -7.52 1.86
C ILE A 759 -38.89 -8.52 2.99
N ASP A 760 -38.57 -9.78 2.68
CA ASP A 760 -38.66 -10.90 3.60
C ASP A 760 -37.42 -11.83 3.52
N GLU A 761 -37.20 -12.65 4.56
CA GLU A 761 -36.23 -13.76 4.55
C GLU A 761 -34.81 -13.38 4.07
N LEU A 762 -34.23 -12.30 4.59
CA LEU A 762 -32.89 -11.84 4.23
C LEU A 762 -31.80 -12.73 4.86
N ARG A 763 -31.05 -13.45 4.03
CA ARG A 763 -29.96 -14.35 4.41
C ARG A 763 -28.65 -13.90 3.79
N ILE A 764 -27.56 -14.00 4.55
CA ILE A 764 -26.23 -13.49 4.17
C ILE A 764 -25.20 -14.58 4.45
N TRP A 765 -24.41 -14.92 3.43
CA TRP A 765 -23.28 -15.83 3.53
C TRP A 765 -21.97 -15.14 3.15
N ASN A 766 -20.88 -15.46 3.83
CA ASN A 766 -19.50 -15.08 3.48
C ASN A 766 -18.83 -16.16 2.60
N LYS A 767 -19.64 -16.86 1.80
CA LYS A 767 -19.20 -17.73 0.71
C LYS A 767 -20.10 -17.53 -0.50
N VAL A 768 -19.57 -17.84 -1.69
CA VAL A 768 -20.39 -18.01 -2.90
C VAL A 768 -21.09 -19.37 -2.81
N LEU A 769 -22.42 -19.37 -2.81
CA LEU A 769 -23.21 -20.61 -2.91
C LEU A 769 -23.11 -21.16 -4.34
N SER A 770 -23.06 -22.49 -4.46
CA SER A 770 -23.19 -23.18 -5.75
C SER A 770 -24.59 -22.99 -6.34
N ASP A 771 -24.72 -23.15 -7.66
CA ASP A 771 -26.01 -23.09 -8.37
C ASP A 771 -27.04 -24.03 -7.72
N LYS A 772 -26.60 -25.21 -7.27
CA LYS A 772 -27.47 -26.17 -6.60
C LYS A 772 -27.92 -25.70 -5.21
N GLU A 773 -26.98 -25.20 -4.40
CA GLU A 773 -27.33 -24.62 -3.08
C GLU A 773 -28.32 -23.45 -3.23
N ILE A 774 -28.18 -22.63 -4.29
CA ILE A 774 -29.10 -21.52 -4.59
C ILE A 774 -30.48 -22.02 -5.03
N GLU A 775 -30.53 -23.04 -5.88
CA GLU A 775 -31.79 -23.67 -6.28
C GLU A 775 -32.56 -24.22 -5.06
N ASP A 776 -31.84 -24.81 -4.11
CA ASP A 776 -32.39 -25.40 -2.88
C ASP A 776 -32.85 -24.36 -1.85
N LEU A 777 -32.59 -23.05 -2.07
CA LEU A 777 -33.12 -21.96 -1.24
C LEU A 777 -34.60 -21.65 -1.52
N LYS A 778 -35.21 -22.28 -2.55
CA LYS A 778 -36.65 -22.14 -2.84
C LYS A 778 -37.49 -22.61 -1.63
N PRO A 779 -38.61 -21.93 -1.32
CA PRO A 779 -39.49 -22.24 -0.18
C PRO A 779 -40.02 -23.66 -0.18
#